data_AF-A0A943BGP6-F1
#
_entry.id   AF-A0A943BGP6-F1
#
_cell.length_a   1.000
_cell.length_b   1.000
_cell.length_c   1.000
_cell.angle_alpha   90.00
_cell.angle_beta   90.00
_cell.angle_gamma   90.00
#
_symmetry.space_group_name_H-M   'P 1'
#
loop_
_entity.id
_entity.type
_entity.pdbx_description
1 polymer ?
#
loop_
_entity_poly.entity_id
_entity_poly.type
_entity_poly.pdbx_seq_one_letter_code
_entity_poly.pdbx_strand_id
1 'polypeptide(L)'
;MIQETKIECYRKAYQKCKEMDHVTNLGYPEEKKNLEFSCQIGDIEVEYNLRLRTDFLTIKGAKRYPNEPDSYLTEIGQRLTEGRGFQFTAYSETIVFQLALPLVGIADEDAKRTINEQTDKFLDFLHEIVVNEETVTEEAVEDNGEDNGIEKAPVMEEISVSQDNDETVVENVDSSMEPDAVLDTTEVFEQPENATDTETEDRRNQLEWIVAKKSENQKRTAELDRRTEELEEKEADLKQRAAAFDDHSKEIMEKLESIGKREQDLQEKQDLLSNKENSIAVQNANLDKKNEAITARARDLKSLEEMITEKEAQMEEKSKAIKEQMDALTDRERNLSIQESNLKEKEEAFVEKSETFTKKISRIEEEKNNAEQRLAIAEEKKRNIHVKMAQLEENNKFAQEQLDHYLEENKSLKERCITLQKEGKEYISKSNEAVREIERLKMAVEQTQKNAIMESEQSKTEKAHLEEFYKGEMAKIHEQHKQEMEKIKEDSEQEMLSLQERFKSEKIGLKQSFEQQINTSILQFDTERTNLLQRFEKEKQDIANQYIAKQENQKQKFEMEKSKQKEIHQKELDTLQHTLRTEKEQHEEAMDQLRKRLLAKTEEQVAAETKAWEDRLAASASREREYEQRISAMNVQIDNTNQKLSLCKEQLSYADSRAKNAEEELQQNRNTILEMQKEIEKYKRNGADFGTPDEVLTDFAETRKENRMLKREIEDIRMENEAIENSLLEQIQKLHEERQAAEEKRIAEEKAREPEAVAQRYVQELQTSGIVLTAESDDTGVFVKGKKENCSICIDVKHNVFLLKKSVSRGVKYMEQFKEWNAEDLTEAYSFDKREVVCKKAFSDLTLDVNKVLRRFLPLK
;
A
#
# COMPACT_ATOMS: atom_id res chain seq x y z
N MET A 1 -35.58 25.42 11.31
CA MET A 1 -35.66 25.91 9.92
C MET A 1 -37.07 26.28 9.50
N ILE A 2 -37.33 27.57 9.30
CA ILE A 2 -38.49 28.09 8.60
C ILE A 2 -38.51 27.63 7.13
N GLN A 3 -39.72 27.60 6.54
CA GLN A 3 -39.94 27.08 5.18
C GLN A 3 -39.23 27.90 4.09
N GLU A 4 -39.09 29.22 4.27
CA GLU A 4 -38.45 30.11 3.30
C GLU A 4 -36.96 29.80 3.13
N THR A 5 -36.22 29.65 4.23
CA THR A 5 -34.81 29.24 4.25
C THR A 5 -34.61 27.87 3.58
N LYS A 6 -35.54 26.92 3.75
CA LYS A 6 -35.49 25.63 3.04
C LYS A 6 -35.67 25.78 1.53
N ILE A 7 -36.60 26.64 1.10
CA ILE A 7 -36.83 26.94 -0.33
C ILE A 7 -35.59 27.64 -0.94
N GLU A 8 -34.92 28.51 -0.20
CA GLU A 8 -33.67 29.15 -0.63
C GLU A 8 -32.54 28.14 -0.82
N CYS A 9 -32.31 27.25 0.16
CA CYS A 9 -31.31 26.18 0.05
C CYS A 9 -31.59 25.24 -1.14
N TYR A 10 -32.84 24.84 -1.32
CA TYR A 10 -33.28 24.01 -2.45
C TYR A 10 -33.06 24.70 -3.81
N ARG A 11 -33.35 26.01 -3.90
CA ARG A 11 -33.07 26.80 -5.11
C ARG A 11 -31.57 26.88 -5.41
N LYS A 12 -30.73 27.08 -4.39
CA LYS A 12 -29.26 27.09 -4.57
C LYS A 12 -28.75 25.73 -5.04
N ALA A 13 -29.19 24.65 -4.41
CA ALA A 13 -28.83 23.27 -4.79
C ALA A 13 -29.23 22.94 -6.23
N TYR A 14 -30.48 23.24 -6.60
CA TYR A 14 -31.00 23.02 -7.96
C TYR A 14 -30.26 23.87 -9.01
N GLN A 15 -29.91 25.12 -8.68
CA GLN A 15 -29.15 25.99 -9.56
C GLN A 15 -27.70 25.50 -9.73
N LYS A 16 -27.02 25.03 -8.66
CA LYS A 16 -25.69 24.40 -8.78
C LYS A 16 -25.74 23.18 -9.71
N CYS A 17 -26.70 22.27 -9.53
CA CYS A 17 -26.86 21.14 -10.46
C CYS A 17 -27.17 21.55 -11.91
N LYS A 18 -27.65 22.77 -12.15
CA LYS A 18 -27.92 23.30 -13.50
C LYS A 18 -26.69 23.99 -14.10
N GLU A 19 -25.73 24.39 -13.28
CA GLU A 19 -24.49 25.11 -13.66
C GLU A 19 -23.26 24.18 -13.71
N MET A 20 -23.38 22.94 -13.22
CA MET A 20 -22.35 21.92 -13.31
C MET A 20 -22.36 21.23 -14.69
N ASP A 21 -21.17 20.92 -15.18
CA ASP A 21 -20.98 20.11 -16.40
C ASP A 21 -21.40 18.65 -16.17
N HIS A 22 -21.57 17.90 -17.28
CA HIS A 22 -22.02 16.50 -17.31
C HIS A 22 -23.41 16.25 -16.66
N VAL A 23 -24.15 17.28 -16.23
CA VAL A 23 -25.48 17.13 -15.64
C VAL A 23 -26.59 17.10 -16.70
N THR A 24 -27.40 16.03 -16.68
CA THR A 24 -28.55 15.83 -17.56
C THR A 24 -29.81 15.46 -16.75
N ASN A 25 -30.96 15.40 -17.43
CA ASN A 25 -32.24 14.93 -16.87
C ASN A 25 -32.68 15.61 -15.54
N LEU A 26 -32.28 16.87 -15.32
CA LEU A 26 -32.62 17.66 -14.13
C LEU A 26 -34.12 17.97 -14.06
N GLY A 27 -34.85 17.25 -13.23
CA GLY A 27 -36.31 17.25 -13.16
C GLY A 27 -36.88 17.22 -11.74
N TYR A 28 -38.21 17.04 -11.65
CA TYR A 28 -38.95 16.96 -10.39
C TYR A 28 -39.91 15.76 -10.40
N PRO A 29 -40.11 15.07 -9.26
CA PRO A 29 -41.08 13.98 -9.17
C PRO A 29 -42.53 14.49 -9.32
N GLU A 30 -43.41 13.62 -9.84
CA GLU A 30 -44.82 13.92 -10.10
C GLU A 30 -45.61 14.27 -8.82
N GLU A 31 -45.36 13.55 -7.72
CA GLU A 31 -45.96 13.81 -6.40
C GLU A 31 -45.02 14.61 -5.48
N LYS A 32 -45.04 15.93 -5.58
CA LYS A 32 -44.22 16.82 -4.73
C LYS A 32 -44.64 16.79 -3.25
N LYS A 33 -43.95 15.97 -2.44
CA LYS A 33 -44.21 15.81 -1.00
C LYS A 33 -43.23 16.61 -0.14
N ASN A 34 -41.99 16.80 -0.61
CA ASN A 34 -41.02 17.73 -0.01
C ASN A 34 -40.36 18.61 -1.08
N LEU A 35 -39.26 19.28 -0.73
CA LEU A 35 -38.40 19.98 -1.69
C LEU A 35 -37.46 18.96 -2.34
N GLU A 36 -37.97 18.35 -3.40
CA GLU A 36 -37.39 17.20 -4.08
C GLU A 36 -37.03 17.54 -5.53
N PHE A 37 -35.88 17.05 -6.01
CA PHE A 37 -35.47 17.06 -7.42
C PHE A 37 -34.59 15.83 -7.72
N SER A 38 -34.46 15.47 -8.99
CA SER A 38 -33.49 14.48 -9.45
C SER A 38 -32.73 14.98 -10.67
N CYS A 39 -31.53 14.46 -10.90
CA CYS A 39 -30.72 14.66 -12.10
C CYS A 39 -29.78 13.46 -12.31
N GLN A 40 -29.12 13.40 -13.47
CA GLN A 40 -28.01 12.48 -13.69
C GLN A 40 -26.72 13.30 -13.85
N ILE A 41 -25.65 12.93 -13.16
CA ILE A 41 -24.32 13.53 -13.27
C ILE A 41 -23.43 12.46 -13.91
N GLY A 42 -23.09 12.60 -15.18
CA GLY A 42 -22.52 11.49 -15.96
C GLY A 42 -23.45 10.27 -15.95
N ASP A 43 -22.93 9.14 -15.44
CA ASP A 43 -23.67 7.89 -15.26
C ASP A 43 -24.31 7.73 -13.86
N ILE A 44 -24.21 8.73 -12.98
CA ILE A 44 -24.71 8.69 -11.60
C ILE A 44 -26.11 9.30 -11.52
N GLU A 45 -27.12 8.53 -11.11
CA GLU A 45 -28.46 9.04 -10.82
C GLU A 45 -28.52 9.67 -9.42
N VAL A 46 -28.91 10.94 -9.34
CA VAL A 46 -28.88 11.75 -8.12
C VAL A 46 -30.29 12.12 -7.65
N GLU A 47 -30.61 11.78 -6.41
CA GLU A 47 -31.85 12.17 -5.72
C GLU A 47 -31.56 13.24 -4.65
N TYR A 48 -32.19 14.41 -4.72
CA TYR A 48 -32.16 15.43 -3.67
C TYR A 48 -33.50 15.49 -2.93
N ASN A 49 -33.47 15.45 -1.59
CA ASN A 49 -34.67 15.49 -0.73
C ASN A 49 -34.44 16.36 0.52
N LEU A 50 -34.89 17.61 0.50
CA LEU A 50 -34.95 18.47 1.69
C LEU A 50 -36.36 18.46 2.28
N ARG A 51 -36.52 17.86 3.46
CA ARG A 51 -37.86 17.61 4.02
C ARG A 51 -38.54 18.89 4.51
N LEU A 52 -39.82 19.05 4.15
CA LEU A 52 -40.59 20.22 4.58
C LEU A 52 -40.98 20.11 6.07
N ARG A 53 -41.56 18.98 6.47
CA ARG A 53 -42.12 18.75 7.82
C ARG A 53 -41.09 18.45 8.92
N THR A 54 -39.84 18.18 8.55
CA THR A 54 -38.76 17.79 9.47
C THR A 54 -37.48 18.46 9.02
N ASP A 55 -36.62 18.86 9.95
CA ASP A 55 -35.35 19.52 9.63
C ASP A 55 -34.30 18.45 9.35
N PHE A 56 -34.35 17.90 8.13
CA PHE A 56 -33.52 16.80 7.66
C PHE A 56 -33.34 16.88 6.13
N LEU A 57 -32.10 16.78 5.68
CA LEU A 57 -31.71 16.68 4.27
C LEU A 57 -31.26 15.25 3.97
N THR A 58 -31.58 14.76 2.77
CA THR A 58 -30.99 13.55 2.20
C THR A 58 -30.60 13.83 0.75
N ILE A 59 -29.39 13.48 0.37
CA ILE A 59 -28.97 13.42 -1.04
C ILE A 59 -28.41 12.02 -1.28
N LYS A 60 -28.73 11.41 -2.42
CA LYS A 60 -28.12 10.15 -2.87
C LYS A 60 -27.52 10.32 -4.26
N GLY A 61 -26.48 9.53 -4.55
CA GLY A 61 -25.99 9.29 -5.91
C GLY A 61 -25.84 7.79 -6.12
N ALA A 62 -26.52 7.23 -7.12
CA ALA A 62 -26.49 5.81 -7.47
C ALA A 62 -25.73 5.62 -8.79
N LYS A 63 -24.60 4.91 -8.76
CA LYS A 63 -23.78 4.56 -9.92
C LYS A 63 -23.83 3.04 -10.15
N ARG A 64 -23.96 2.61 -11.41
CA ARG A 64 -24.12 1.19 -11.77
C ARG A 64 -22.84 0.61 -12.39
N TYR A 65 -22.47 -0.56 -11.92
CA TYR A 65 -21.28 -1.34 -12.29
C TYR A 65 -21.72 -2.76 -12.72
N PRO A 66 -22.11 -2.96 -14.00
CA PRO A 66 -22.69 -4.23 -14.46
C PRO A 66 -21.73 -5.42 -14.38
N ASN A 67 -22.23 -6.58 -13.95
CA ASN A 67 -21.50 -7.84 -13.75
C ASN A 67 -20.44 -7.85 -12.62
N GLU A 68 -20.23 -6.75 -11.89
CA GLU A 68 -19.25 -6.70 -10.80
C GLU A 68 -19.78 -7.28 -9.48
N PRO A 69 -18.95 -8.01 -8.70
CA PRO A 69 -19.40 -8.65 -7.46
C PRO A 69 -19.48 -7.65 -6.30
N ASP A 70 -20.46 -7.83 -5.40
CA ASP A 70 -20.71 -6.95 -4.24
C ASP A 70 -19.45 -6.69 -3.37
N SER A 71 -18.49 -7.62 -3.32
CA SER A 71 -17.21 -7.43 -2.62
C SER A 71 -16.33 -6.35 -3.26
N TYR A 72 -16.24 -6.31 -4.59
CA TYR A 72 -15.47 -5.31 -5.33
C TYR A 72 -16.17 -3.94 -5.30
N LEU A 73 -17.49 -3.94 -5.39
CA LEU A 73 -18.32 -2.74 -5.19
C LEU A 73 -18.17 -2.17 -3.77
N THR A 74 -18.01 -3.03 -2.76
CA THR A 74 -17.72 -2.61 -1.39
C THR A 74 -16.34 -1.95 -1.28
N GLU A 75 -15.31 -2.52 -1.94
CA GLU A 75 -13.96 -1.96 -1.97
C GLU A 75 -13.89 -0.60 -2.69
N ILE A 76 -14.56 -0.47 -3.85
CA ILE A 76 -14.69 0.80 -4.57
C ILE A 76 -15.42 1.84 -3.71
N GLY A 77 -16.58 1.49 -3.14
CA GLY A 77 -17.37 2.39 -2.31
C GLY A 77 -16.61 2.87 -1.06
N GLN A 78 -15.85 1.97 -0.44
CA GLN A 78 -14.95 2.28 0.68
C GLN A 78 -13.88 3.27 0.23
N ARG A 79 -13.13 2.96 -0.83
CA ARG A 79 -12.03 3.79 -1.36
C ARG A 79 -12.48 5.19 -1.78
N LEU A 80 -13.66 5.32 -2.37
CA LEU A 80 -14.20 6.61 -2.81
C LEU A 80 -14.72 7.47 -1.64
N THR A 81 -15.24 6.86 -0.56
CA THR A 81 -15.79 7.60 0.59
C THR A 81 -14.81 7.80 1.76
N GLU A 82 -13.68 7.10 1.75
CA GLU A 82 -12.65 7.18 2.80
C GLU A 82 -12.17 8.62 3.04
N GLY A 83 -12.12 9.03 4.30
CA GLY A 83 -11.78 10.40 4.71
C GLY A 83 -12.85 11.48 4.39
N ARG A 84 -13.78 11.24 3.46
CA ARG A 84 -14.76 12.25 3.00
C ARG A 84 -16.00 12.37 3.88
N GLY A 85 -16.30 11.36 4.70
CA GLY A 85 -17.39 11.40 5.69
C GLY A 85 -18.79 11.15 5.13
N PHE A 86 -18.90 10.77 3.85
CA PHE A 86 -20.16 10.33 3.24
C PHE A 86 -20.43 8.84 3.50
N GLN A 87 -21.70 8.44 3.45
CA GLN A 87 -22.08 7.03 3.55
C GLN A 87 -22.15 6.40 2.16
N PHE A 88 -21.97 5.09 2.07
CA PHE A 88 -22.30 4.33 0.87
C PHE A 88 -22.96 2.99 1.23
N THR A 89 -23.66 2.41 0.26
CA THR A 89 -24.14 1.02 0.29
C THR A 89 -23.93 0.41 -1.08
N ALA A 90 -23.21 -0.71 -1.14
CA ALA A 90 -23.00 -1.49 -2.36
C ALA A 90 -23.92 -2.72 -2.34
N TYR A 91 -24.68 -2.94 -3.43
CA TYR A 91 -25.50 -4.13 -3.64
C TYR A 91 -25.94 -4.23 -5.10
N SER A 92 -26.00 -5.45 -5.65
CA SER A 92 -26.72 -5.75 -6.91
C SER A 92 -26.31 -4.84 -8.07
N GLU A 93 -25.04 -4.93 -8.48
CA GLU A 93 -24.42 -4.10 -9.54
C GLU A 93 -24.45 -2.58 -9.27
N THR A 94 -24.77 -2.12 -8.06
CA THR A 94 -24.99 -0.69 -7.79
C THR A 94 -24.25 -0.23 -6.53
N ILE A 95 -23.61 0.94 -6.60
CA ILE A 95 -23.13 1.67 -5.42
C ILE A 95 -24.01 2.90 -5.24
N VAL A 96 -24.66 2.99 -4.07
CA VAL A 96 -25.46 4.15 -3.66
C VAL A 96 -24.71 4.92 -2.60
N PHE A 97 -24.16 6.08 -2.97
CA PHE A 97 -23.61 7.07 -2.06
C PHE A 97 -24.75 7.88 -1.41
N GLN A 98 -24.59 8.29 -0.15
CA GLN A 98 -25.61 9.03 0.59
C GLN A 98 -25.01 10.09 1.53
N LEU A 99 -25.53 11.31 1.42
CA LEU A 99 -25.47 12.34 2.45
C LEU A 99 -26.79 12.31 3.24
N ALA A 100 -26.72 12.14 4.55
CA ALA A 100 -27.89 12.19 5.45
C ALA A 100 -27.60 13.18 6.59
N LEU A 101 -28.28 14.33 6.57
CA LEU A 101 -27.93 15.48 7.41
C LEU A 101 -29.13 15.90 8.30
N PRO A 102 -29.13 15.55 9.60
CA PRO A 102 -30.10 16.06 10.57
C PRO A 102 -29.77 17.51 10.95
N LEU A 103 -30.81 18.35 10.99
CA LEU A 103 -30.71 19.80 11.25
C LEU A 103 -31.58 20.24 12.44
N VAL A 104 -32.17 19.28 13.16
CA VAL A 104 -33.06 19.51 14.32
C VAL A 104 -32.27 20.18 15.45
N GLY A 105 -32.70 21.39 15.84
CA GLY A 105 -32.07 22.16 16.91
C GLY A 105 -30.93 23.08 16.46
N ILE A 106 -30.58 23.09 15.17
CA ILE A 106 -29.62 24.05 14.59
C ILE A 106 -30.37 25.36 14.28
N ALA A 107 -29.72 26.51 14.53
CA ALA A 107 -30.26 27.82 14.18
C ALA A 107 -30.34 28.00 12.65
N ASP A 108 -31.32 28.75 12.16
CA ASP A 108 -31.71 28.70 10.74
C ASP A 108 -30.61 29.16 9.76
N GLU A 109 -29.80 30.16 10.11
CA GLU A 109 -28.64 30.58 9.31
C GLU A 109 -27.46 29.59 9.36
N ASP A 110 -27.23 28.94 10.52
CA ASP A 110 -26.23 27.87 10.63
C ASP A 110 -26.67 26.62 9.87
N ALA A 111 -27.96 26.29 9.90
CA ALA A 111 -28.55 25.19 9.14
C ALA A 111 -28.53 25.47 7.63
N LYS A 112 -28.83 26.70 7.20
CA LYS A 112 -28.67 27.18 5.81
C LYS A 112 -27.23 27.04 5.32
N ARG A 113 -26.27 27.53 6.10
CA ARG A 113 -24.83 27.39 5.80
C ARG A 113 -24.45 25.91 5.69
N THR A 114 -24.84 25.09 6.67
CA THR A 114 -24.50 23.65 6.71
C THR A 114 -25.12 22.87 5.55
N ILE A 115 -26.39 23.12 5.19
CA ILE A 115 -27.02 22.52 4.00
C ILE A 115 -26.21 22.87 2.76
N ASN A 116 -25.93 24.15 2.55
CA ASN A 116 -25.24 24.61 1.33
C ASN A 116 -23.84 24.00 1.25
N GLU A 117 -23.01 24.12 2.30
CA GLU A 117 -21.65 23.57 2.31
C GLU A 117 -21.60 22.05 2.09
N GLN A 118 -22.52 21.29 2.69
CA GLN A 118 -22.53 19.82 2.58
C GLN A 118 -23.14 19.36 1.25
N THR A 119 -24.14 20.08 0.73
CA THR A 119 -24.69 19.87 -0.62
C THR A 119 -23.62 20.15 -1.68
N ASP A 120 -22.93 21.29 -1.56
CA ASP A 120 -21.88 21.68 -2.50
C ASP A 120 -20.80 20.59 -2.57
N LYS A 121 -20.23 20.20 -1.41
CA LYS A 121 -19.20 19.15 -1.29
C LYS A 121 -19.64 17.78 -1.81
N PHE A 122 -20.90 17.38 -1.57
CA PHE A 122 -21.39 16.08 -2.02
C PHE A 122 -21.60 16.04 -3.54
N LEU A 123 -22.07 17.13 -4.15
CA LEU A 123 -22.17 17.26 -5.60
C LEU A 123 -20.79 17.29 -6.27
N ASP A 124 -19.83 18.02 -5.69
CA ASP A 124 -18.44 18.06 -6.19
C ASP A 124 -17.79 16.67 -6.14
N PHE A 125 -18.04 15.91 -5.06
CA PHE A 125 -17.60 14.51 -4.93
C PHE A 125 -18.19 13.57 -5.98
N LEU A 126 -19.48 13.71 -6.32
CA LEU A 126 -20.09 12.88 -7.38
C LEU A 126 -19.56 13.27 -8.77
N HIS A 127 -19.28 14.55 -9.02
CA HIS A 127 -18.66 15.02 -10.26
C HIS A 127 -17.21 14.54 -10.40
N GLU A 128 -16.44 14.52 -9.31
CA GLU A 128 -15.08 13.98 -9.26
C GLU A 128 -15.02 12.49 -9.65
N ILE A 129 -16.03 11.68 -9.31
CA ILE A 129 -16.14 10.28 -9.72
C ILE A 129 -16.27 10.14 -11.25
N VAL A 130 -17.00 11.05 -11.91
CA VAL A 130 -17.19 11.02 -13.37
C VAL A 130 -15.91 11.46 -14.09
N VAL A 131 -15.34 12.60 -13.71
CA VAL A 131 -14.14 13.18 -14.37
C VAL A 131 -12.92 12.26 -14.22
N ASN A 132 -12.77 11.57 -13.09
CA ASN A 132 -11.68 10.60 -12.87
C ASN A 132 -11.83 9.28 -13.66
N GLU A 133 -12.96 9.05 -14.33
CA GLU A 133 -13.14 7.93 -15.25
C GLU A 133 -12.99 8.37 -16.73
N GLU A 134 -13.57 9.52 -17.12
CA GLU A 134 -13.48 10.05 -18.50
C GLU A 134 -12.03 10.44 -18.90
N THR A 135 -11.21 10.87 -17.94
CA THR A 135 -9.77 11.17 -18.14
C THR A 135 -8.91 9.96 -18.52
N VAL A 136 -9.46 8.75 -18.56
CA VAL A 136 -8.79 7.54 -19.07
C VAL A 136 -9.06 7.31 -20.57
N THR A 137 -9.96 8.09 -21.20
CA THR A 137 -10.53 7.74 -22.51
C THR A 137 -10.41 8.77 -23.65
N GLU A 138 -10.13 10.05 -23.40
CA GLU A 138 -10.25 11.10 -24.45
C GLU A 138 -8.95 11.75 -24.98
N GLU A 139 -7.75 11.39 -24.51
CA GLU A 139 -6.48 11.90 -25.09
C GLU A 139 -6.01 11.11 -26.33
N ALA A 140 -6.87 10.95 -27.35
CA ALA A 140 -6.48 10.32 -28.63
C ALA A 140 -7.39 10.61 -29.85
N VAL A 141 -7.47 11.86 -30.37
CA VAL A 141 -7.54 12.15 -31.83
C VAL A 141 -6.97 13.55 -32.14
N GLU A 142 -5.87 13.55 -32.89
CA GLU A 142 -5.39 14.53 -33.89
C GLU A 142 -5.61 16.05 -33.68
N ASP A 143 -4.50 16.68 -33.26
CA ASP A 143 -4.03 17.97 -33.79
C ASP A 143 -4.12 18.04 -35.33
N ASN A 144 -4.54 19.19 -35.86
CA ASN A 144 -4.20 19.65 -37.21
C ASN A 144 -4.08 21.19 -37.23
N GLY A 145 -2.93 21.70 -36.78
CA GLY A 145 -1.96 22.33 -37.69
C GLY A 145 -2.42 23.48 -38.62
N GLU A 146 -1.85 24.66 -38.34
CA GLU A 146 -1.20 25.56 -39.32
C GLU A 146 -2.03 26.36 -40.36
N ASP A 147 -2.14 27.67 -40.05
CA ASP A 147 -1.39 28.75 -40.76
C ASP A 147 -2.14 29.74 -41.71
N ASN A 148 -1.54 30.94 -41.79
CA ASN A 148 -1.76 32.12 -42.63
C ASN A 148 -3.05 32.94 -42.49
N GLY A 149 -2.89 34.10 -41.85
CA GLY A 149 -3.88 35.19 -41.77
C GLY A 149 -3.23 36.58 -41.69
N ILE A 150 -2.24 36.86 -42.54
CA ILE A 150 -1.62 38.20 -42.69
C ILE A 150 -2.65 39.19 -43.28
N GLU A 151 -2.43 40.49 -43.03
CA GLU A 151 -3.29 41.66 -43.33
C GLU A 151 -4.23 42.05 -42.16
N LYS A 152 -4.42 43.34 -41.83
CA LYS A 152 -3.88 44.60 -42.38
C LYS A 152 -3.92 45.71 -41.32
N ALA A 153 -3.00 46.67 -41.41
CA ALA A 153 -3.24 48.02 -40.88
C ALA A 153 -4.12 48.81 -41.89
N PRO A 154 -5.14 49.52 -41.40
CA PRO A 154 -5.14 50.99 -41.46
C PRO A 154 -4.95 51.57 -40.04
N VAL A 155 -4.26 52.69 -39.79
CA VAL A 155 -4.24 54.02 -40.45
C VAL A 155 -5.49 54.86 -40.16
N MET A 156 -5.24 55.93 -39.39
CA MET A 156 -5.96 57.20 -39.17
C MET A 156 -7.32 57.45 -39.86
N GLU A 157 -8.30 57.82 -39.04
CA GLU A 157 -9.13 59.04 -39.13
C GLU A 157 -9.24 59.56 -37.68
N GLU A 158 -8.94 60.81 -37.32
CA GLU A 158 -9.43 62.11 -37.80
C GLU A 158 -10.94 62.31 -37.66
N ILE A 159 -11.34 62.80 -36.47
CA ILE A 159 -12.58 63.56 -36.23
C ILE A 159 -12.12 64.93 -35.71
N SER A 160 -11.68 65.84 -36.58
CA SER A 160 -12.46 66.69 -37.50
C SER A 160 -12.97 67.97 -36.82
N VAL A 161 -12.43 69.11 -37.26
CA VAL A 161 -12.76 70.45 -36.79
C VAL A 161 -14.07 70.96 -37.43
N SER A 162 -14.76 71.87 -36.74
CA SER A 162 -15.60 72.90 -37.36
C SER A 162 -15.40 74.19 -36.52
N GLN A 163 -15.08 75.39 -37.04
CA GLN A 163 -15.58 76.12 -38.22
C GLN A 163 -17.09 76.44 -38.15
N ASP A 164 -17.59 77.60 -38.57
CA ASP A 164 -16.99 78.81 -39.17
C ASP A 164 -17.92 80.02 -38.88
N ASN A 165 -17.54 81.30 -38.99
CA ASN A 165 -16.26 81.92 -39.35
C ASN A 165 -15.54 82.39 -38.04
N ASP A 166 -15.02 83.60 -37.76
CA ASP A 166 -14.73 84.91 -38.44
C ASP A 166 -13.71 85.69 -37.55
N GLU A 167 -13.03 86.78 -37.92
CA GLU A 167 -12.93 87.59 -39.16
C GLU A 167 -11.47 88.11 -39.28
N THR A 168 -11.03 88.57 -40.45
CA THR A 168 -9.77 89.32 -40.65
C THR A 168 -10.03 90.68 -41.31
N VAL A 169 -9.30 91.74 -40.92
CA VAL A 169 -8.75 92.75 -41.86
C VAL A 169 -7.78 93.72 -41.15
N VAL A 170 -6.89 94.33 -41.93
CA VAL A 170 -5.95 95.40 -41.53
C VAL A 170 -6.24 96.62 -42.41
N GLU A 171 -6.32 97.84 -41.84
CA GLU A 171 -5.71 99.09 -42.38
C GLU A 171 -6.13 100.39 -41.63
N ASN A 172 -5.13 101.19 -41.25
CA ASN A 172 -4.93 102.66 -41.41
C ASN A 172 -6.06 103.72 -41.26
N VAL A 173 -5.61 104.99 -41.09
CA VAL A 173 -6.35 106.29 -41.25
C VAL A 173 -7.27 106.67 -40.07
N ASP A 174 -7.39 107.92 -39.58
CA ASP A 174 -6.55 109.16 -39.54
C ASP A 174 -7.25 110.19 -38.61
N SER A 175 -6.53 111.23 -38.13
CA SER A 175 -7.09 112.50 -37.58
C SER A 175 -7.89 112.43 -36.24
N SER A 176 -7.97 113.48 -35.39
CA SER A 176 -7.29 114.79 -35.31
C SER A 176 -7.56 115.46 -33.93
N MET A 177 -7.05 116.70 -33.73
CA MET A 177 -7.37 117.68 -32.66
C MET A 177 -6.45 117.78 -31.41
N GLU A 178 -5.31 118.43 -31.65
CA GLU A 178 -4.70 119.49 -30.82
C GLU A 178 -5.65 120.69 -30.54
N PRO A 179 -5.25 121.76 -29.80
CA PRO A 179 -4.09 121.95 -28.91
C PRO A 179 -4.49 122.57 -27.53
N ASP A 180 -3.52 122.93 -26.69
CA ASP A 180 -3.25 124.37 -26.44
C ASP A 180 -1.85 124.60 -25.87
N ALA A 181 -1.14 125.61 -26.36
CA ALA A 181 0.18 126.01 -25.89
C ALA A 181 0.40 127.51 -26.13
N VAL A 182 0.74 128.25 -25.06
CA VAL A 182 0.93 129.71 -25.13
C VAL A 182 2.34 130.07 -24.69
N LEU A 183 3.14 130.53 -25.64
CA LEU A 183 4.46 131.12 -25.42
C LEU A 183 4.55 132.33 -26.33
N ASP A 184 4.55 133.53 -25.74
CA ASP A 184 4.58 134.81 -26.47
C ASP A 184 5.79 135.64 -26.03
N THR A 185 6.56 136.11 -27.01
CA THR A 185 7.78 136.92 -26.80
C THR A 185 8.02 137.83 -28.00
N THR A 186 7.67 139.11 -27.89
CA THR A 186 8.12 140.26 -28.71
C THR A 186 7.54 141.55 -28.06
N GLU A 187 8.03 142.77 -28.27
CA GLU A 187 9.12 143.28 -29.11
C GLU A 187 9.81 144.49 -28.41
N VAL A 188 10.82 145.10 -29.04
CA VAL A 188 11.58 146.26 -28.51
C VAL A 188 11.15 147.55 -29.22
N PHE A 189 11.14 148.69 -28.50
CA PHE A 189 10.94 150.02 -29.09
C PHE A 189 11.79 151.10 -28.39
N GLU A 190 12.24 152.13 -29.13
CA GLU A 190 13.26 153.10 -28.69
C GLU A 190 12.79 154.58 -28.72
N GLN A 191 13.13 155.31 -27.63
CA GLN A 191 13.47 156.77 -27.60
C GLN A 191 12.38 157.79 -28.07
N PRO A 192 12.58 159.13 -27.96
CA PRO A 192 13.62 159.93 -27.29
C PRO A 192 13.09 160.98 -26.25
N GLU A 193 14.02 161.73 -25.61
CA GLU A 193 13.99 163.19 -25.27
C GLU A 193 12.74 163.91 -24.65
N ASN A 194 12.82 165.02 -23.88
CA ASN A 194 13.93 165.90 -23.43
C ASN A 194 13.54 166.69 -22.14
N ALA A 195 14.51 167.32 -21.45
CA ALA A 195 14.38 168.48 -20.52
C ALA A 195 13.50 168.33 -19.23
N THR A 196 13.70 168.97 -18.06
CA THR A 196 14.69 169.91 -17.44
C THR A 196 14.28 170.04 -15.95
N ASP A 197 15.10 170.35 -14.92
CA ASP A 197 16.57 170.40 -14.73
C ASP A 197 16.90 170.51 -13.21
N THR A 198 18.18 170.51 -12.85
CA THR A 198 18.83 170.97 -11.58
C THR A 198 18.62 170.20 -10.25
N GLU A 199 19.71 170.18 -9.47
CA GLU A 199 19.88 169.76 -8.05
C GLU A 199 19.71 168.26 -7.67
N THR A 200 20.64 167.56 -7.00
CA THR A 200 22.13 167.61 -6.92
C THR A 200 22.57 166.31 -6.19
N GLU A 201 23.60 165.61 -6.67
CA GLU A 201 24.29 164.43 -6.10
C GLU A 201 23.52 163.34 -5.29
N ASP A 202 22.91 163.62 -4.13
CA ASP A 202 22.42 162.61 -3.16
C ASP A 202 21.41 161.61 -3.76
N ARG A 203 20.59 162.07 -4.71
CA ARG A 203 19.56 161.24 -5.37
C ARG A 203 20.16 160.17 -6.28
N ARG A 204 21.43 160.29 -6.68
CA ARG A 204 22.18 159.30 -7.46
C ARG A 204 22.50 158.06 -6.62
N ASN A 205 23.00 158.28 -5.40
CA ASN A 205 23.35 157.23 -4.45
C ASN A 205 22.14 156.39 -4.03
N GLN A 206 20.96 157.01 -3.88
CA GLN A 206 19.71 156.27 -3.61
C GLN A 206 19.28 155.39 -4.79
N LEU A 207 19.42 155.86 -6.04
CA LEU A 207 19.09 155.07 -7.22
C LEU A 207 20.04 153.88 -7.40
N GLU A 208 21.34 154.05 -7.16
CA GLU A 208 22.30 152.94 -7.17
C GLU A 208 21.98 151.89 -6.09
N TRP A 209 21.58 152.30 -4.88
CA TRP A 209 21.16 151.38 -3.82
C TRP A 209 19.90 150.58 -4.21
N ILE A 210 18.91 151.22 -4.85
CA ILE A 210 17.69 150.55 -5.35
C ILE A 210 18.04 149.55 -6.46
N VAL A 211 18.90 149.91 -7.41
CA VAL A 211 19.36 149.01 -8.49
C VAL A 211 20.15 147.82 -7.92
N ALA A 212 21.05 148.07 -6.96
CA ALA A 212 21.80 147.02 -6.28
C ALA A 212 20.87 146.05 -5.52
N LYS A 213 19.87 146.56 -4.79
CA LYS A 213 18.89 145.70 -4.10
C LYS A 213 17.95 144.96 -5.05
N LYS A 214 17.60 145.54 -6.20
CA LYS A 214 16.86 144.83 -7.26
C LYS A 214 17.69 143.68 -7.83
N SER A 215 18.98 143.89 -8.08
CA SER A 215 19.91 142.85 -8.53
C SER A 215 20.13 141.75 -7.48
N GLU A 216 20.25 142.11 -6.19
CA GLU A 216 20.35 141.14 -5.09
C GLU A 216 19.09 140.28 -4.98
N ASN A 217 17.90 140.87 -5.13
CA ASN A 217 16.65 140.11 -5.11
C ASN A 217 16.49 139.23 -6.36
N GLN A 218 16.84 139.70 -7.56
CA GLN A 218 16.83 138.85 -8.76
C GLN A 218 17.77 137.63 -8.61
N LYS A 219 18.93 137.80 -7.97
CA LYS A 219 19.84 136.69 -7.63
C LYS A 219 19.25 135.74 -6.57
N ARG A 220 18.45 136.25 -5.61
CA ARG A 220 17.72 135.39 -4.67
C ARG A 220 16.59 134.62 -5.34
N THR A 221 15.86 135.23 -6.27
CA THR A 221 14.81 134.54 -7.05
C THR A 221 15.43 133.40 -7.84
N ALA A 222 16.47 133.66 -8.65
CA ALA A 222 17.14 132.62 -9.43
C ALA A 222 17.73 131.47 -8.57
N GLU A 223 18.25 131.74 -7.37
CA GLU A 223 18.71 130.69 -6.44
C GLU A 223 17.57 129.95 -5.72
N LEU A 224 16.37 130.55 -5.61
CA LEU A 224 15.17 129.85 -5.16
C LEU A 224 14.59 128.98 -6.27
N ASP A 225 14.53 129.48 -7.50
CA ASP A 225 14.06 128.74 -8.68
C ASP A 225 14.94 127.49 -8.88
N ARG A 226 16.27 127.66 -8.91
CA ARG A 226 17.27 126.58 -8.97
C ARG A 226 17.12 125.55 -7.84
N ARG A 227 16.72 125.98 -6.64
CA ARG A 227 16.46 125.07 -5.51
C ARG A 227 15.14 124.33 -5.61
N THR A 228 14.15 124.91 -6.27
CA THR A 228 12.88 124.26 -6.58
C THR A 228 13.12 123.16 -7.61
N GLU A 229 13.87 123.43 -8.68
CA GLU A 229 14.35 122.42 -9.64
C GLU A 229 15.14 121.29 -8.93
N GLU A 230 16.10 121.63 -8.07
CA GLU A 230 16.85 120.66 -7.25
C GLU A 230 15.96 119.84 -6.27
N LEU A 231 14.75 120.28 -5.95
CA LEU A 231 13.81 119.56 -5.08
C LEU A 231 12.85 118.70 -5.90
N GLU A 232 12.36 119.20 -7.04
CA GLU A 232 11.52 118.43 -7.98
C GLU A 232 12.28 117.23 -8.56
N GLU A 233 13.57 117.39 -8.90
CA GLU A 233 14.45 116.29 -9.33
C GLU A 233 14.57 115.20 -8.22
N LYS A 234 14.73 115.62 -6.96
CA LYS A 234 14.82 114.69 -5.82
C LYS A 234 13.47 114.03 -5.50
N GLU A 235 12.35 114.74 -5.70
CA GLU A 235 11.03 114.15 -5.56
C GLU A 235 10.76 113.11 -6.68
N ALA A 236 11.29 113.34 -7.89
CA ALA A 236 11.24 112.37 -8.98
C ALA A 236 12.09 111.12 -8.69
N ASP A 237 13.34 111.26 -8.21
CA ASP A 237 14.18 110.13 -7.77
C ASP A 237 13.49 109.33 -6.65
N LEU A 238 12.96 109.99 -5.63
CA LEU A 238 12.23 109.34 -4.54
C LEU A 238 10.99 108.58 -5.03
N LYS A 239 10.25 109.12 -6.01
CA LYS A 239 9.11 108.43 -6.64
C LYS A 239 9.54 107.19 -7.43
N GLN A 240 10.61 107.28 -8.23
CA GLN A 240 11.16 106.11 -8.93
C GLN A 240 11.64 105.04 -7.96
N ARG A 241 12.31 105.45 -6.88
CA ARG A 241 12.85 104.55 -5.85
C ARG A 241 11.75 103.89 -5.00
N ALA A 242 10.62 104.56 -4.78
CA ALA A 242 9.43 103.97 -4.19
C ALA A 242 8.80 102.90 -5.10
N ALA A 243 8.61 103.21 -6.39
CA ALA A 243 8.07 102.24 -7.35
C ALA A 243 8.96 100.98 -7.47
N ALA A 244 10.29 101.15 -7.51
CA ALA A 244 11.23 100.04 -7.53
C ALA A 244 11.17 99.17 -6.25
N PHE A 245 10.81 99.75 -5.10
CA PHE A 245 10.60 99.00 -3.86
C PHE A 245 9.29 98.21 -3.90
N ASP A 246 8.20 98.80 -4.40
CA ASP A 246 6.91 98.12 -4.57
C ASP A 246 7.02 96.94 -5.55
N ASP A 247 7.76 97.09 -6.66
CA ASP A 247 7.98 96.00 -7.62
C ASP A 247 8.83 94.86 -7.03
N HIS A 248 9.90 95.17 -6.28
CA HIS A 248 10.67 94.14 -5.57
C HIS A 248 9.83 93.46 -4.46
N SER A 249 8.91 94.18 -3.82
CA SER A 249 7.97 93.62 -2.84
C SER A 249 7.00 92.61 -3.48
N LYS A 250 6.52 92.88 -4.72
CA LYS A 250 5.74 91.90 -5.52
C LYS A 250 6.59 90.66 -5.84
N GLU A 251 7.81 90.86 -6.32
CA GLU A 251 8.75 89.76 -6.65
C GLU A 251 9.02 88.84 -5.45
N ILE A 252 9.08 89.40 -4.23
CA ILE A 252 9.20 88.63 -2.98
C ILE A 252 7.92 87.84 -2.69
N MET A 253 6.73 88.44 -2.88
CA MET A 253 5.46 87.75 -2.66
C MET A 253 5.23 86.59 -3.64
N GLU A 254 5.55 86.76 -4.92
CA GLU A 254 5.47 85.68 -5.92
C GLU A 254 6.40 84.50 -5.57
N LYS A 255 7.62 84.79 -5.10
CA LYS A 255 8.56 83.75 -4.63
C LYS A 255 8.05 83.05 -3.38
N LEU A 256 7.43 83.76 -2.44
CA LEU A 256 6.81 83.15 -1.25
C LEU A 256 5.63 82.24 -1.63
N GLU A 257 4.77 82.65 -2.57
CA GLU A 257 3.67 81.80 -3.06
C GLU A 257 4.21 80.55 -3.78
N SER A 258 5.28 80.68 -4.58
CA SER A 258 5.94 79.55 -5.22
C SER A 258 6.61 78.60 -4.22
N ILE A 259 7.10 79.10 -3.09
CA ILE A 259 7.65 78.26 -2.00
C ILE A 259 6.52 77.51 -1.29
N GLY A 260 5.42 78.20 -0.93
CA GLY A 260 4.27 77.56 -0.26
C GLY A 260 3.64 76.44 -1.10
N LYS A 261 3.51 76.64 -2.42
CA LYS A 261 3.08 75.58 -3.35
C LYS A 261 4.03 74.39 -3.32
N ARG A 262 5.34 74.63 -3.36
CA ARG A 262 6.38 73.57 -3.29
C ARG A 262 6.39 72.83 -1.95
N GLU A 263 6.06 73.50 -0.85
CA GLU A 263 5.94 72.90 0.48
C GLU A 263 4.73 71.94 0.57
N GLN A 264 3.57 72.35 0.05
CA GLN A 264 2.41 71.46 -0.11
C GLN A 264 2.75 70.25 -0.99
N ASP A 265 3.38 70.48 -2.14
CA ASP A 265 3.86 69.47 -3.08
C ASP A 265 4.78 68.42 -2.45
N LEU A 266 5.52 68.78 -1.40
CA LEU A 266 6.41 67.90 -0.65
C LEU A 266 5.65 67.15 0.44
N GLN A 267 4.72 67.81 1.14
CA GLN A 267 3.86 67.16 2.13
C GLN A 267 3.00 66.05 1.51
N GLU A 268 2.36 66.32 0.37
CA GLU A 268 1.56 65.31 -0.35
C GLU A 268 2.41 64.11 -0.80
N LYS A 269 3.67 64.34 -1.20
CA LYS A 269 4.62 63.27 -1.53
C LYS A 269 5.05 62.48 -0.30
N GLN A 270 5.22 63.13 0.85
CA GLN A 270 5.56 62.46 2.12
C GLN A 270 4.41 61.58 2.62
N ASP A 271 3.17 62.06 2.52
CA ASP A 271 1.98 61.28 2.88
C ASP A 271 1.78 60.09 1.92
N LEU A 272 2.04 60.27 0.62
CA LEU A 272 2.05 59.16 -0.36
C LEU A 272 3.15 58.13 -0.09
N LEU A 273 4.33 58.55 0.40
CA LEU A 273 5.40 57.64 0.81
C LEU A 273 5.00 56.85 2.07
N SER A 274 4.49 57.51 3.11
CA SER A 274 4.02 56.84 4.33
C SER A 274 2.92 55.82 4.05
N ASN A 275 1.98 56.13 3.15
CA ASN A 275 0.96 55.18 2.71
C ASN A 275 1.55 53.96 1.98
N LYS A 276 2.62 54.13 1.19
CA LYS A 276 3.35 53.02 0.55
C LYS A 276 4.13 52.17 1.56
N GLU A 277 4.80 52.79 2.53
CA GLU A 277 5.51 52.08 3.61
C GLU A 277 4.55 51.19 4.42
N ASN A 278 3.39 51.73 4.80
CA ASN A 278 2.33 50.97 5.47
C ASN A 278 1.80 49.81 4.60
N SER A 279 1.64 50.04 3.29
CA SER A 279 1.22 48.97 2.35
C SER A 279 2.27 47.84 2.25
N ILE A 280 3.55 48.19 2.14
CA ILE A 280 4.66 47.23 2.11
C ILE A 280 4.77 46.45 3.43
N ALA A 281 4.58 47.11 4.58
CA ALA A 281 4.57 46.45 5.88
C ALA A 281 3.44 45.40 5.99
N VAL A 282 2.24 45.70 5.48
CA VAL A 282 1.12 44.76 5.40
C VAL A 282 1.39 43.62 4.39
N GLN A 283 2.06 43.89 3.28
CA GLN A 283 2.48 42.84 2.33
C GLN A 283 3.49 41.89 2.95
N ASN A 284 4.54 42.40 3.62
CA ASN A 284 5.55 41.60 4.30
C ASN A 284 4.92 40.72 5.40
N ALA A 285 4.08 41.29 6.28
CA ALA A 285 3.39 40.54 7.32
C ALA A 285 2.42 39.46 6.79
N ASN A 286 2.00 39.53 5.51
CA ASN A 286 1.25 38.48 4.83
C ASN A 286 2.14 37.47 4.11
N LEU A 287 3.35 37.85 3.68
CA LEU A 287 4.37 36.91 3.20
C LEU A 287 4.94 36.06 4.34
N ASP A 288 5.19 36.66 5.51
CA ASP A 288 5.67 35.93 6.70
C ASP A 288 4.67 34.83 7.11
N LYS A 289 3.37 35.15 7.20
CA LYS A 289 2.31 34.15 7.45
C LYS A 289 2.25 33.05 6.39
N LYS A 290 2.51 33.37 5.12
CA LYS A 290 2.59 32.36 4.04
C LYS A 290 3.82 31.48 4.24
N ASN A 291 4.97 32.05 4.61
CA ASN A 291 6.19 31.30 4.89
C ASN A 291 6.03 30.39 6.11
N GLU A 292 5.36 30.85 7.18
CA GLU A 292 4.99 30.02 8.32
C GLU A 292 4.08 28.84 7.92
N ALA A 293 3.04 29.10 7.11
CA ALA A 293 2.13 28.07 6.61
C ALA A 293 2.82 27.06 5.68
N ILE A 294 3.73 27.50 4.81
CA ILE A 294 4.57 26.63 3.96
C ILE A 294 5.49 25.78 4.84
N THR A 295 6.11 26.38 5.87
CA THR A 295 7.00 25.67 6.81
C THR A 295 6.25 24.66 7.68
N ALA A 296 4.97 24.93 8.01
CA ALA A 296 4.09 23.95 8.63
C ALA A 296 3.80 22.79 7.70
N ARG A 297 3.29 23.07 6.49
CA ARG A 297 2.98 22.04 5.47
C ARG A 297 4.19 21.18 5.10
N ALA A 298 5.40 21.73 5.11
CA ALA A 298 6.63 20.98 4.87
C ALA A 298 6.94 19.97 6.00
N ARG A 299 6.60 20.27 7.26
CA ARG A 299 6.69 19.30 8.37
C ARG A 299 5.61 18.23 8.27
N ASP A 300 4.40 18.61 7.91
CA ASP A 300 3.27 17.68 7.75
C ASP A 300 3.52 16.69 6.60
N LEU A 301 4.04 17.17 5.46
CA LEU A 301 4.47 16.34 4.33
C LEU A 301 5.59 15.37 4.75
N LYS A 302 6.62 15.84 5.46
CA LYS A 302 7.68 14.95 5.96
C LYS A 302 7.15 13.87 6.92
N SER A 303 6.16 14.21 7.76
CA SER A 303 5.50 13.21 8.63
C SER A 303 4.67 12.20 7.83
N LEU A 304 4.13 12.58 6.67
CA LEU A 304 3.46 11.66 5.74
C LEU A 304 4.46 10.75 5.01
N GLU A 305 5.60 11.27 4.57
CA GLU A 305 6.70 10.47 3.98
C GLU A 305 7.24 9.41 4.96
N GLU A 306 7.42 9.79 6.24
CA GLU A 306 7.84 8.87 7.31
C GLU A 306 6.78 7.78 7.59
N MET A 307 5.48 8.12 7.54
CA MET A 307 4.40 7.12 7.67
C MET A 307 4.26 6.23 6.43
N ILE A 308 4.48 6.75 5.22
CA ILE A 308 4.42 5.97 3.97
C ILE A 308 5.56 4.95 3.93
N THR A 309 6.79 5.35 4.24
CA THR A 309 7.93 4.43 4.27
C THR A 309 7.81 3.33 5.34
N GLU A 310 7.19 3.62 6.50
CA GLU A 310 6.85 2.55 7.45
C GLU A 310 5.74 1.62 6.91
N LYS A 311 4.76 2.14 6.15
CA LYS A 311 3.73 1.31 5.51
C LYS A 311 4.29 0.43 4.40
N GLU A 312 5.24 0.92 3.61
CA GLU A 312 5.96 0.13 2.61
C GLU A 312 6.75 -1.01 3.27
N ALA A 313 7.47 -0.75 4.36
CA ALA A 313 8.15 -1.79 5.14
C ALA A 313 7.18 -2.85 5.70
N GLN A 314 6.05 -2.43 6.26
CA GLN A 314 4.99 -3.34 6.74
C GLN A 314 4.32 -4.14 5.61
N MET A 315 4.35 -3.66 4.36
CA MET A 315 3.83 -4.37 3.20
C MET A 315 4.84 -5.37 2.64
N GLU A 316 6.14 -5.05 2.62
CA GLU A 316 7.19 -5.97 2.20
C GLU A 316 7.34 -7.15 3.17
N GLU A 317 7.25 -6.90 4.48
CA GLU A 317 7.23 -7.99 5.48
C GLU A 317 6.04 -8.95 5.26
N LYS A 318 4.85 -8.42 4.97
CA LYS A 318 3.67 -9.22 4.63
C LYS A 318 3.84 -9.97 3.31
N SER A 319 4.44 -9.35 2.29
CA SER A 319 4.77 -9.97 1.00
C SER A 319 5.66 -11.20 1.20
N LYS A 320 6.72 -11.05 2.00
CA LYS A 320 7.61 -12.15 2.40
C LYS A 320 6.88 -13.25 3.17
N ALA A 321 6.03 -12.91 4.15
CA ALA A 321 5.26 -13.89 4.91
C ALA A 321 4.22 -14.65 4.06
N ILE A 322 3.56 -13.98 3.10
CA ILE A 322 2.65 -14.62 2.13
C ILE A 322 3.41 -15.59 1.22
N LYS A 323 4.62 -15.22 0.79
CA LYS A 323 5.47 -16.09 -0.03
C LYS A 323 5.88 -17.36 0.74
N GLU A 324 6.33 -17.21 1.99
CA GLU A 324 6.67 -18.34 2.87
C GLU A 324 5.48 -19.28 3.12
N GLN A 325 4.26 -18.73 3.24
CA GLN A 325 3.03 -19.54 3.30
C GLN A 325 2.73 -20.26 1.98
N MET A 326 2.97 -19.63 0.82
CA MET A 326 2.72 -20.26 -0.48
C MET A 326 3.74 -21.37 -0.80
N ASP A 327 5.01 -21.19 -0.42
CA ASP A 327 6.03 -22.23 -0.51
C ASP A 327 5.66 -23.42 0.40
N ALA A 328 5.23 -23.17 1.65
CA ALA A 328 4.76 -24.21 2.57
C ALA A 328 3.48 -24.93 2.11
N LEU A 329 2.56 -24.24 1.43
CA LEU A 329 1.40 -24.86 0.79
C LEU A 329 1.79 -25.74 -0.40
N THR A 330 2.77 -25.31 -1.19
CA THR A 330 3.30 -26.08 -2.33
C THR A 330 3.95 -27.40 -1.86
N ASP A 331 4.74 -27.35 -0.78
CA ASP A 331 5.28 -28.55 -0.15
C ASP A 331 4.18 -29.44 0.46
N ARG A 332 3.10 -28.84 0.98
CA ARG A 332 1.93 -29.60 1.47
C ARG A 332 1.21 -30.33 0.33
N GLU A 333 0.97 -29.69 -0.81
CA GLU A 333 0.40 -30.36 -1.99
C GLU A 333 1.29 -31.50 -2.49
N ARG A 334 2.61 -31.27 -2.56
CA ARG A 334 3.58 -32.30 -2.94
C ARG A 334 3.51 -33.52 -2.03
N ASN A 335 3.42 -33.30 -0.71
CA ASN A 335 3.27 -34.38 0.26
C ASN A 335 1.91 -35.10 0.17
N LEU A 336 0.82 -34.37 -0.10
CA LEU A 336 -0.50 -34.97 -0.32
C LEU A 336 -0.55 -35.84 -1.59
N SER A 337 0.04 -35.38 -2.69
CA SER A 337 0.17 -36.17 -3.93
C SER A 337 0.98 -37.46 -3.73
N ILE A 338 2.06 -37.39 -2.94
CA ILE A 338 2.82 -38.57 -2.53
C ILE A 338 1.95 -39.51 -1.67
N GLN A 339 1.15 -38.99 -0.73
CA GLN A 339 0.23 -39.82 0.06
C GLN A 339 -0.86 -40.48 -0.79
N GLU A 340 -1.42 -39.77 -1.77
CA GLU A 340 -2.41 -40.29 -2.71
C GLU A 340 -1.85 -41.45 -3.54
N SER A 341 -0.65 -41.31 -4.11
CA SER A 341 0.05 -42.40 -4.80
C SER A 341 0.27 -43.61 -3.88
N ASN A 342 0.72 -43.38 -2.64
CA ASN A 342 0.93 -44.41 -1.62
C ASN A 342 -0.37 -45.06 -1.11
N LEU A 343 -1.53 -44.42 -1.28
CA LEU A 343 -2.85 -44.99 -1.00
C LEU A 343 -3.33 -45.84 -2.16
N LYS A 344 -3.15 -45.37 -3.39
CA LYS A 344 -3.50 -46.10 -4.61
C LYS A 344 -2.73 -47.42 -4.76
N GLU A 345 -1.41 -47.42 -4.52
CA GLU A 345 -0.62 -48.67 -4.47
C GLU A 345 -1.14 -49.67 -3.43
N LYS A 346 -1.61 -49.18 -2.27
CA LYS A 346 -2.21 -50.04 -1.22
C LYS A 346 -3.57 -50.57 -1.63
N GLU A 347 -4.37 -49.77 -2.33
CA GLU A 347 -5.67 -50.17 -2.86
C GLU A 347 -5.52 -51.26 -3.93
N GLU A 348 -4.61 -51.08 -4.89
CA GLU A 348 -4.22 -52.10 -5.88
C GLU A 348 -3.75 -53.40 -5.19
N ALA A 349 -2.89 -53.29 -4.17
CA ALA A 349 -2.43 -54.42 -3.35
C ALA A 349 -3.49 -55.01 -2.39
N PHE A 350 -4.66 -54.37 -2.25
CA PHE A 350 -5.85 -54.91 -1.59
C PHE A 350 -6.77 -55.60 -2.60
N VAL A 351 -6.90 -55.07 -3.82
CA VAL A 351 -7.62 -55.71 -4.93
C VAL A 351 -6.99 -57.06 -5.29
N GLU A 352 -5.66 -57.13 -5.43
CA GLU A 352 -4.96 -58.41 -5.70
C GLU A 352 -5.18 -59.45 -4.58
N LYS A 353 -5.24 -58.99 -3.32
CA LYS A 353 -5.58 -59.85 -2.17
C LYS A 353 -7.04 -60.30 -2.22
N SER A 354 -7.95 -59.41 -2.58
CA SER A 354 -9.37 -59.74 -2.78
C SER A 354 -9.55 -60.79 -3.88
N GLU A 355 -8.88 -60.64 -5.03
CA GLU A 355 -8.86 -61.64 -6.09
C GLU A 355 -8.30 -62.99 -5.64
N THR A 356 -7.18 -62.99 -4.92
CA THR A 356 -6.55 -64.25 -4.46
C THR A 356 -7.33 -64.92 -3.32
N PHE A 357 -8.11 -64.18 -2.53
CA PHE A 357 -9.12 -64.76 -1.64
C PHE A 357 -10.32 -65.31 -2.42
N THR A 358 -10.86 -64.59 -3.42
CA THR A 358 -11.94 -65.07 -4.29
C THR A 358 -11.56 -66.38 -4.98
N LYS A 359 -10.36 -66.45 -5.58
CA LYS A 359 -9.81 -67.67 -6.21
C LYS A 359 -9.68 -68.84 -5.23
N LYS A 360 -9.34 -68.57 -3.95
CA LYS A 360 -9.34 -69.60 -2.88
C LYS A 360 -10.75 -70.04 -2.49
N ILE A 361 -11.71 -69.12 -2.38
CA ILE A 361 -13.11 -69.44 -2.05
C ILE A 361 -13.72 -70.32 -3.14
N SER A 362 -13.56 -69.98 -4.43
CA SER A 362 -14.03 -70.80 -5.55
C SER A 362 -13.47 -72.23 -5.49
N ARG A 363 -12.17 -72.38 -5.19
CA ARG A 363 -11.53 -73.68 -5.03
C ARG A 363 -12.06 -74.47 -3.82
N ILE A 364 -12.30 -73.81 -2.68
CA ILE A 364 -12.88 -74.46 -1.50
C ILE A 364 -14.31 -74.94 -1.77
N GLU A 365 -15.10 -74.16 -2.50
CA GLU A 365 -16.45 -74.53 -2.92
C GLU A 365 -16.43 -75.73 -3.90
N GLU A 366 -15.44 -75.79 -4.80
CA GLU A 366 -15.20 -76.92 -5.71
C GLU A 366 -14.74 -78.19 -4.97
N GLU A 367 -13.82 -78.07 -4.00
CA GLU A 367 -13.38 -79.17 -3.12
C GLU A 367 -14.54 -79.68 -2.24
N LYS A 368 -15.38 -78.78 -1.73
CA LYS A 368 -16.63 -79.10 -1.00
C LYS A 368 -17.63 -79.85 -1.88
N ASN A 369 -17.95 -79.35 -3.08
CA ASN A 369 -18.88 -80.02 -4.00
C ASN A 369 -18.41 -81.44 -4.35
N ASN A 370 -17.11 -81.63 -4.54
CA ASN A 370 -16.51 -82.96 -4.74
C ASN A 370 -16.63 -83.85 -3.48
N ALA A 371 -16.51 -83.30 -2.27
CA ALA A 371 -16.74 -84.04 -1.03
C ALA A 371 -18.21 -84.46 -0.85
N GLU A 372 -19.16 -83.57 -1.14
CA GLU A 372 -20.61 -83.84 -1.07
C GLU A 372 -21.03 -84.93 -2.06
N GLN A 373 -20.53 -84.91 -3.32
CA GLN A 373 -20.76 -86.00 -4.28
C GLN A 373 -20.21 -87.34 -3.78
N ARG A 374 -19.01 -87.35 -3.18
CA ARG A 374 -18.40 -88.57 -2.62
C ARG A 374 -19.18 -89.08 -1.40
N LEU A 375 -19.76 -88.19 -0.59
CA LEU A 375 -20.65 -88.54 0.52
C LEU A 375 -21.94 -89.18 0.01
N ALA A 376 -22.60 -88.60 -0.98
CA ALA A 376 -23.82 -89.16 -1.59
C ALA A 376 -23.60 -90.58 -2.14
N ILE A 377 -22.49 -90.80 -2.86
CA ILE A 377 -22.08 -92.13 -3.36
C ILE A 377 -21.82 -93.12 -2.20
N ALA A 378 -21.27 -92.64 -1.07
CA ALA A 378 -21.06 -93.48 0.12
C ALA A 378 -22.37 -93.83 0.82
N GLU A 379 -23.33 -92.90 0.91
CA GLU A 379 -24.67 -93.16 1.44
C GLU A 379 -25.48 -94.14 0.58
N GLU A 380 -25.41 -94.02 -0.74
CA GLU A 380 -26.08 -94.96 -1.64
C GLU A 380 -25.49 -96.36 -1.51
N LYS A 381 -24.15 -96.48 -1.45
CA LYS A 381 -23.49 -97.75 -1.12
C LYS A 381 -23.92 -98.29 0.25
N LYS A 382 -24.07 -97.44 1.27
CA LYS A 382 -24.58 -97.82 2.60
C LYS A 382 -26.02 -98.35 2.53
N ARG A 383 -26.92 -97.68 1.80
CA ARG A 383 -28.29 -98.15 1.55
C ARG A 383 -28.29 -99.52 0.86
N ASN A 384 -27.51 -99.68 -0.20
CA ASN A 384 -27.40 -100.94 -0.96
C ASN A 384 -26.80 -102.09 -0.14
N ILE A 385 -25.86 -101.83 0.77
CA ILE A 385 -25.36 -102.81 1.74
C ILE A 385 -26.47 -103.18 2.74
N HIS A 386 -27.21 -102.20 3.26
CA HIS A 386 -28.27 -102.45 4.23
C HIS A 386 -29.41 -103.30 3.67
N VAL A 387 -29.84 -103.04 2.42
CA VAL A 387 -30.80 -103.89 1.70
C VAL A 387 -30.27 -105.32 1.51
N LYS A 388 -28.99 -105.48 1.18
CA LYS A 388 -28.38 -106.82 1.08
C LYS A 388 -28.28 -107.55 2.43
N MET A 389 -28.02 -106.84 3.53
CA MET A 389 -28.03 -107.47 4.87
C MET A 389 -29.43 -107.94 5.25
N ALA A 390 -30.46 -107.10 5.06
CA ALA A 390 -31.85 -107.50 5.32
C ALA A 390 -32.27 -108.74 4.51
N GLN A 391 -31.89 -108.80 3.22
CA GLN A 391 -32.17 -109.99 2.38
C GLN A 391 -31.40 -111.25 2.84
N LEU A 392 -30.18 -111.09 3.35
CA LEU A 392 -29.40 -112.19 3.91
C LEU A 392 -29.97 -112.66 5.27
N GLU A 393 -30.47 -111.75 6.10
CA GLU A 393 -31.17 -112.06 7.35
C GLU A 393 -32.47 -112.83 7.09
N GLU A 394 -33.26 -112.42 6.10
CA GLU A 394 -34.47 -113.14 5.67
C GLU A 394 -34.14 -114.55 5.13
N ASN A 395 -33.13 -114.66 4.25
CA ASN A 395 -32.67 -115.96 3.74
C ASN A 395 -32.16 -116.88 4.85
N ASN A 396 -31.46 -116.34 5.85
CA ASN A 396 -30.95 -117.09 6.99
C ASN A 396 -32.09 -117.54 7.93
N LYS A 397 -33.09 -116.68 8.14
CA LYS A 397 -34.32 -117.04 8.88
C LYS A 397 -35.08 -118.17 8.19
N PHE A 398 -35.25 -118.11 6.88
CA PHE A 398 -35.87 -119.21 6.11
C PHE A 398 -35.06 -120.51 6.20
N ALA A 399 -33.72 -120.44 6.13
CA ALA A 399 -32.86 -121.61 6.31
C ALA A 399 -32.96 -122.22 7.72
N GLN A 400 -33.10 -121.38 8.76
CA GLN A 400 -33.33 -121.82 10.13
C GLN A 400 -34.70 -122.48 10.30
N GLU A 401 -35.77 -121.89 9.75
CA GLU A 401 -37.13 -122.46 9.79
C GLU A 401 -37.19 -123.84 9.10
N GLN A 402 -36.47 -124.01 8.00
CA GLN A 402 -36.31 -125.30 7.32
C GLN A 402 -35.52 -126.31 8.16
N LEU A 403 -34.47 -125.88 8.87
CA LEU A 403 -33.71 -126.74 9.77
C LEU A 403 -34.57 -127.20 10.97
N ASP A 404 -35.34 -126.30 11.56
CA ASP A 404 -36.24 -126.59 12.68
C ASP A 404 -37.36 -127.56 12.26
N HIS A 405 -37.90 -127.44 11.04
CA HIS A 405 -38.82 -128.43 10.45
C HIS A 405 -38.19 -129.83 10.39
N TYR A 406 -36.98 -129.96 9.82
CA TYR A 406 -36.31 -131.26 9.74
C TYR A 406 -35.97 -131.85 11.11
N LEU A 407 -35.71 -131.03 12.13
CA LEU A 407 -35.48 -131.49 13.50
C LEU A 407 -36.77 -132.05 14.14
N GLU A 408 -37.91 -131.39 13.96
CA GLU A 408 -39.20 -131.87 14.47
C GLU A 408 -39.72 -133.10 13.70
N GLU A 409 -39.47 -133.20 12.39
CA GLU A 409 -39.73 -134.41 11.60
C GLU A 409 -38.90 -135.60 12.12
N ASN A 410 -37.60 -135.41 12.36
CA ASN A 410 -36.73 -136.45 12.95
C ASN A 410 -37.20 -136.87 14.36
N LYS A 411 -37.71 -135.92 15.16
CA LYS A 411 -38.31 -136.20 16.48
C LYS A 411 -39.58 -137.04 16.35
N SER A 412 -40.49 -136.70 15.45
CA SER A 412 -41.69 -137.49 15.16
C SER A 412 -41.36 -138.91 14.67
N LEU A 413 -40.38 -139.05 13.77
CA LEU A 413 -39.88 -140.36 13.32
C LEU A 413 -39.28 -141.18 14.47
N LYS A 414 -38.54 -140.55 15.38
CA LYS A 414 -37.97 -141.20 16.58
C LYS A 414 -39.06 -141.69 17.55
N GLU A 415 -40.10 -140.90 17.78
CA GLU A 415 -41.28 -141.29 18.58
C GLU A 415 -42.06 -142.45 17.93
N ARG A 416 -42.19 -142.44 16.60
CA ARG A 416 -42.79 -143.55 15.83
C ARG A 416 -41.98 -144.84 15.96
N CYS A 417 -40.65 -144.77 15.90
CA CYS A 417 -39.77 -145.92 16.15
C CYS A 417 -39.94 -146.49 17.57
N ILE A 418 -40.04 -145.63 18.59
CA ILE A 418 -40.29 -146.06 19.98
C ILE A 418 -41.66 -146.77 20.10
N THR A 419 -42.67 -146.29 19.37
CA THR A 419 -44.01 -146.89 19.36
C THR A 419 -44.00 -148.29 18.71
N LEU A 420 -43.42 -148.43 17.52
CA LEU A 420 -43.21 -149.73 16.86
C LEU A 420 -42.40 -150.71 17.73
N GLN A 421 -41.43 -150.21 18.49
CA GLN A 421 -40.63 -151.02 19.41
C GLN A 421 -41.41 -151.49 20.65
N LYS A 422 -42.50 -150.80 21.04
CA LYS A 422 -43.45 -151.29 22.06
C LYS A 422 -44.37 -152.36 21.47
N GLU A 423 -44.95 -152.11 20.29
CA GLU A 423 -45.81 -153.06 19.58
C GLU A 423 -45.10 -154.41 19.34
N GLY A 424 -43.83 -154.37 18.91
CA GLY A 424 -43.01 -155.58 18.74
C GLY A 424 -42.84 -156.40 20.04
N LYS A 425 -42.67 -155.72 21.19
CA LYS A 425 -42.61 -156.41 22.51
C LYS A 425 -43.95 -157.03 22.89
N GLU A 426 -45.07 -156.38 22.56
CA GLU A 426 -46.41 -156.91 22.82
C GLU A 426 -46.72 -158.14 21.94
N TYR A 427 -46.31 -158.12 20.67
CA TYR A 427 -46.40 -159.28 19.77
C TYR A 427 -45.58 -160.47 20.28
N ILE A 428 -44.34 -160.24 20.76
CA ILE A 428 -43.52 -161.30 21.38
C ILE A 428 -44.23 -161.89 22.61
N SER A 429 -44.85 -161.05 23.45
CA SER A 429 -45.63 -161.51 24.61
C SER A 429 -46.80 -162.42 24.20
N LYS A 430 -47.59 -162.00 23.20
CA LYS A 430 -48.71 -162.80 22.66
C LYS A 430 -48.26 -164.11 22.01
N SER A 431 -47.11 -164.11 21.32
CA SER A 431 -46.49 -165.32 20.76
C SER A 431 -46.10 -166.31 21.86
N ASN A 432 -45.52 -165.83 22.96
CA ASN A 432 -45.13 -166.68 24.09
C ASN A 432 -46.35 -167.27 24.82
N GLU A 433 -47.49 -166.56 24.85
CA GLU A 433 -48.75 -167.08 25.38
C GLU A 433 -49.29 -168.24 24.53
N ALA A 434 -49.25 -168.11 23.19
CA ALA A 434 -49.70 -169.15 22.27
C ALA A 434 -48.87 -170.45 22.35
N VAL A 435 -47.56 -170.34 22.58
CA VAL A 435 -46.67 -171.52 22.77
C VAL A 435 -47.09 -172.35 24.00
N ARG A 436 -47.43 -171.69 25.12
CA ARG A 436 -47.90 -172.38 26.34
C ARG A 436 -49.20 -173.16 26.12
N GLU A 437 -50.08 -172.66 25.26
CA GLU A 437 -51.37 -173.31 24.99
C GLU A 437 -51.21 -174.55 24.07
N ILE A 438 -50.30 -174.50 23.10
CA ILE A 438 -49.90 -175.67 22.30
C ILE A 438 -49.36 -176.78 23.21
N GLU A 439 -48.57 -176.41 24.22
CA GLU A 439 -47.95 -177.36 25.16
C GLU A 439 -48.98 -178.05 26.07
N ARG A 440 -50.05 -177.33 26.50
CA ARG A 440 -51.22 -177.93 27.19
C ARG A 440 -51.98 -178.92 26.30
N LEU A 441 -52.28 -178.53 25.06
CA LEU A 441 -53.03 -179.36 24.13
C LEU A 441 -52.31 -180.66 23.79
N LYS A 442 -50.97 -180.66 23.79
CA LYS A 442 -50.15 -181.85 23.56
C LYS A 442 -50.36 -182.93 24.64
N MET A 443 -50.40 -182.54 25.92
CA MET A 443 -50.65 -183.46 27.03
C MET A 443 -52.07 -184.06 27.02
N ALA A 444 -53.04 -183.37 26.42
CA ALA A 444 -54.42 -183.85 26.33
C ALA A 444 -54.62 -184.99 25.31
N VAL A 445 -53.70 -185.16 24.34
CA VAL A 445 -53.83 -186.16 23.26
C VAL A 445 -53.32 -187.54 23.69
N GLU A 446 -52.17 -187.61 24.37
CA GLU A 446 -51.50 -188.89 24.71
C GLU A 446 -52.35 -189.81 25.61
N GLN A 447 -53.27 -189.26 26.40
CA GLN A 447 -54.10 -190.01 27.36
C GLN A 447 -55.22 -190.85 26.72
N THR A 448 -55.38 -190.90 25.39
CA THR A 448 -56.58 -191.45 24.73
C THR A 448 -56.38 -192.63 23.76
N GLN A 449 -55.17 -193.15 23.56
CA GLN A 449 -54.95 -194.41 22.82
C GLN A 449 -54.51 -195.55 23.75
N LYS A 450 -55.33 -196.63 23.79
CA LYS A 450 -55.34 -197.67 24.82
C LYS A 450 -54.76 -199.01 24.36
N ASN A 451 -54.14 -199.71 25.32
CA ASN A 451 -54.23 -201.15 25.65
C ASN A 451 -54.12 -202.26 24.59
N ALA A 452 -53.39 -203.31 24.98
CA ALA A 452 -53.30 -204.69 24.45
C ALA A 452 -52.55 -204.86 23.12
N ILE A 453 -51.67 -205.86 22.93
CA ILE A 453 -51.56 -207.21 23.54
C ILE A 453 -50.12 -207.49 24.05
N MET A 454 -49.93 -208.50 24.92
CA MET A 454 -48.61 -209.00 25.39
C MET A 454 -48.25 -210.35 24.76
N GLU A 455 -46.96 -210.65 24.56
CA GLU A 455 -46.28 -211.89 25.04
C GLU A 455 -44.77 -211.97 24.66
N SER A 456 -44.05 -212.91 25.30
CA SER A 456 -42.74 -213.51 24.92
C SER A 456 -41.41 -212.71 25.02
N GLU A 457 -40.70 -212.97 26.13
CA GLU A 457 -39.29 -213.44 26.25
C GLU A 457 -38.02 -212.66 25.78
N GLN A 458 -37.15 -212.39 26.76
CA GLN A 458 -35.67 -212.50 26.80
C GLN A 458 -34.76 -211.72 25.78
N SER A 459 -34.10 -210.63 26.24
CA SER A 459 -32.63 -210.59 26.52
C SER A 459 -31.94 -209.20 26.45
N LYS A 460 -31.56 -208.63 27.63
CA LYS A 460 -30.36 -207.78 27.94
C LYS A 460 -30.20 -206.37 27.31
N THR A 461 -29.58 -205.34 27.92
CA THR A 461 -29.04 -205.08 29.30
C THR A 461 -28.71 -203.58 29.52
N GLU A 462 -28.99 -203.05 30.74
CA GLU A 462 -28.22 -202.03 31.52
C GLU A 462 -27.84 -200.64 30.93
N LYS A 463 -27.52 -199.56 31.67
CA LYS A 463 -27.54 -199.22 33.13
C LYS A 463 -27.75 -197.68 33.31
N ALA A 464 -27.86 -197.19 34.55
CA ALA A 464 -27.97 -195.76 34.88
C ALA A 464 -26.66 -195.13 35.41
N HIS A 465 -26.50 -193.80 35.26
CA HIS A 465 -25.86 -192.89 36.24
C HIS A 465 -25.95 -191.40 35.80
N LEU A 466 -25.60 -190.51 36.75
CA LEU A 466 -25.24 -189.08 36.60
C LEU A 466 -26.37 -188.02 36.58
N GLU A 467 -26.99 -187.84 37.75
CA GLU A 467 -27.26 -186.49 38.26
C GLU A 467 -25.93 -185.79 38.66
N GLU A 468 -25.99 -184.53 39.14
CA GLU A 468 -24.86 -183.73 39.66
C GLU A 468 -23.90 -183.10 38.63
N PHE A 469 -24.40 -182.11 37.85
CA PHE A 469 -23.55 -181.13 37.16
C PHE A 469 -24.21 -179.75 36.97
N TYR A 470 -25.39 -179.70 36.33
CA TYR A 470 -26.00 -178.45 35.84
C TYR A 470 -26.76 -177.62 36.90
N LYS A 471 -26.07 -177.22 37.98
CA LYS A 471 -26.62 -176.27 38.98
C LYS A 471 -25.62 -175.20 39.46
N GLY A 472 -24.41 -175.15 38.91
CA GLY A 472 -23.33 -174.25 39.35
C GLY A 472 -23.07 -172.99 38.50
N GLU A 473 -23.27 -173.02 37.19
CA GLU A 473 -22.68 -172.00 36.30
C GLU A 473 -23.61 -170.80 35.98
N MET A 474 -24.90 -171.04 35.75
CA MET A 474 -25.85 -169.99 35.29
C MET A 474 -26.03 -168.83 36.30
N ALA A 475 -25.63 -169.01 37.56
CA ALA A 475 -25.66 -167.96 38.58
C ALA A 475 -24.51 -166.93 38.46
N LYS A 476 -23.36 -167.30 37.87
CA LYS A 476 -22.20 -166.39 37.74
C LYS A 476 -22.34 -165.40 36.60
N ILE A 477 -22.81 -165.88 35.45
CA ILE A 477 -22.96 -165.09 34.22
C ILE A 477 -23.90 -163.89 34.43
N HIS A 478 -25.00 -164.09 35.16
CA HIS A 478 -26.00 -163.04 35.37
C HIS A 478 -25.53 -161.90 36.29
N GLU A 479 -24.68 -162.17 37.27
CA GLU A 479 -24.14 -161.14 38.16
C GLU A 479 -23.01 -160.34 37.49
N GLN A 480 -22.16 -161.00 36.69
CA GLN A 480 -21.12 -160.31 35.91
C GLN A 480 -21.73 -159.32 34.90
N HIS A 481 -22.72 -159.76 34.11
CA HIS A 481 -23.42 -158.88 33.15
C HIS A 481 -24.08 -157.66 33.80
N LYS A 482 -24.53 -157.78 35.05
CA LYS A 482 -25.13 -156.65 35.79
C LYS A 482 -24.06 -155.64 36.20
N GLN A 483 -22.92 -156.10 36.72
CA GLN A 483 -21.82 -155.25 37.17
C GLN A 483 -21.14 -154.52 36.00
N GLU A 484 -21.04 -155.16 34.83
CA GLU A 484 -20.53 -154.52 33.61
C GLU A 484 -21.48 -153.43 33.07
N MET A 485 -22.80 -153.68 33.07
CA MET A 485 -23.79 -152.70 32.60
C MET A 485 -23.89 -151.46 33.50
N GLU A 486 -23.81 -151.63 34.83
CA GLU A 486 -23.83 -150.50 35.77
C GLU A 486 -22.55 -149.65 35.61
N LYS A 487 -21.38 -150.28 35.42
CA LYS A 487 -20.12 -149.58 35.18
C LYS A 487 -20.14 -148.78 33.87
N ILE A 488 -20.59 -149.36 32.76
CA ILE A 488 -20.70 -148.66 31.46
C ILE A 488 -21.60 -147.42 31.59
N LYS A 489 -22.66 -147.50 32.40
CA LYS A 489 -23.53 -146.37 32.72
C LYS A 489 -22.79 -145.29 33.51
N GLU A 490 -22.10 -145.65 34.60
CA GLU A 490 -21.30 -144.69 35.40
C GLU A 490 -20.20 -144.01 34.57
N ASP A 491 -19.46 -144.77 33.75
CA ASP A 491 -18.44 -144.24 32.84
C ASP A 491 -19.06 -143.21 31.85
N SER A 492 -20.24 -143.50 31.29
CA SER A 492 -20.95 -142.59 30.37
C SER A 492 -21.54 -141.33 31.04
N GLU A 493 -21.99 -141.44 32.29
CA GLU A 493 -22.48 -140.31 33.08
C GLU A 493 -21.33 -139.37 33.48
N GLN A 494 -20.15 -139.92 33.80
CA GLN A 494 -18.93 -139.13 34.02
C GLN A 494 -18.42 -138.45 32.74
N GLU A 495 -18.42 -139.13 31.60
CA GLU A 495 -18.01 -138.53 30.32
C GLU A 495 -18.92 -137.34 29.95
N MET A 496 -20.24 -137.51 30.07
CA MET A 496 -21.22 -136.43 29.85
C MET A 496 -21.03 -135.24 30.82
N LEU A 497 -20.72 -135.49 32.08
CA LEU A 497 -20.40 -134.43 33.05
C LEU A 497 -19.12 -133.68 32.65
N SER A 498 -18.06 -134.40 32.27
CA SER A 498 -16.79 -133.79 31.84
C SER A 498 -16.94 -132.90 30.60
N LEU A 499 -17.76 -133.33 29.63
CA LEU A 499 -18.10 -132.55 28.44
C LEU A 499 -18.93 -131.32 28.81
N GLN A 500 -19.88 -131.44 29.75
CA GLN A 500 -20.68 -130.30 30.21
C GLN A 500 -19.84 -129.26 30.97
N GLU A 501 -18.84 -129.70 31.75
CA GLU A 501 -17.88 -128.79 32.40
C GLU A 501 -16.96 -128.12 31.37
N ARG A 502 -16.50 -128.86 30.35
CA ARG A 502 -15.69 -128.33 29.25
C ARG A 502 -16.45 -127.26 28.43
N PHE A 503 -17.72 -127.51 28.08
CA PHE A 503 -18.55 -126.50 27.43
C PHE A 503 -18.80 -125.26 28.33
N LYS A 504 -18.90 -125.43 29.65
CA LYS A 504 -19.01 -124.29 30.59
C LYS A 504 -17.70 -123.48 30.63
N SER A 505 -16.54 -124.13 30.71
CA SER A 505 -15.25 -123.44 30.78
C SER A 505 -14.88 -122.76 29.45
N GLU A 506 -15.12 -123.40 28.32
CA GLU A 506 -14.94 -122.80 26.98
C GLU A 506 -15.88 -121.60 26.77
N LYS A 507 -17.16 -121.69 27.21
CA LYS A 507 -18.10 -120.55 27.17
C LYS A 507 -17.67 -119.39 28.07
N ILE A 508 -17.12 -119.66 29.25
CA ILE A 508 -16.59 -118.64 30.17
C ILE A 508 -15.34 -117.99 29.58
N GLY A 509 -14.39 -118.78 29.06
CA GLY A 509 -13.17 -118.27 28.42
C GLY A 509 -13.46 -117.41 27.19
N LEU A 510 -14.40 -117.83 26.33
CA LEU A 510 -14.81 -117.04 25.17
C LEU A 510 -15.48 -115.72 25.58
N LYS A 511 -16.33 -115.74 26.61
CA LYS A 511 -16.93 -114.50 27.16
C LYS A 511 -15.84 -113.57 27.72
N GLN A 512 -14.91 -114.09 28.51
CA GLN A 512 -13.80 -113.30 29.07
C GLN A 512 -12.90 -112.71 27.98
N SER A 513 -12.65 -113.46 26.89
CA SER A 513 -11.89 -112.97 25.73
C SER A 513 -12.61 -111.80 25.02
N PHE A 514 -13.93 -111.91 24.78
CA PHE A 514 -14.72 -110.80 24.24
C PHE A 514 -14.77 -109.58 25.19
N GLU A 515 -14.95 -109.80 26.49
CA GLU A 515 -14.94 -108.71 27.49
C GLU A 515 -13.57 -108.03 27.55
N GLN A 516 -12.47 -108.77 27.47
CA GLN A 516 -11.12 -108.20 27.34
C GLN A 516 -10.97 -107.39 26.05
N GLN A 517 -11.36 -107.93 24.89
CA GLN A 517 -11.23 -107.24 23.60
C GLN A 517 -12.04 -105.93 23.55
N ILE A 518 -13.27 -105.94 24.10
CA ILE A 518 -14.11 -104.74 24.22
C ILE A 518 -13.45 -103.72 25.16
N ASN A 519 -13.01 -104.14 26.35
CA ASN A 519 -12.37 -103.24 27.32
C ASN A 519 -11.05 -102.65 26.79
N THR A 520 -10.24 -103.42 26.06
CA THR A 520 -9.04 -102.92 25.37
C THR A 520 -9.39 -101.87 24.31
N SER A 521 -10.44 -102.11 23.53
CA SER A 521 -10.90 -101.17 22.49
C SER A 521 -11.43 -99.87 23.10
N ILE A 522 -12.21 -99.94 24.18
CA ILE A 522 -12.69 -98.76 24.94
C ILE A 522 -11.50 -97.97 25.49
N LEU A 523 -10.53 -98.64 26.13
CA LEU A 523 -9.34 -97.99 26.67
C LEU A 523 -8.50 -97.30 25.59
N GLN A 524 -8.41 -97.88 24.39
CA GLN A 524 -7.77 -97.25 23.23
C GLN A 524 -8.52 -95.99 22.80
N PHE A 525 -9.84 -96.06 22.59
CA PHE A 525 -10.65 -94.89 22.23
C PHE A 525 -10.58 -93.77 23.29
N ASP A 526 -10.60 -94.11 24.59
CA ASP A 526 -10.46 -93.12 25.66
C ASP A 526 -9.06 -92.49 25.71
N THR A 527 -8.02 -93.27 25.41
CA THR A 527 -6.64 -92.77 25.30
C THR A 527 -6.51 -91.83 24.10
N GLU A 528 -7.03 -92.21 22.94
CA GLU A 528 -7.04 -91.36 21.73
C GLU A 528 -7.84 -90.07 21.95
N ARG A 529 -9.04 -90.16 22.53
CA ARG A 529 -9.88 -89.01 22.91
C ARG A 529 -9.16 -88.06 23.86
N THR A 530 -8.47 -88.59 24.86
CA THR A 530 -7.70 -87.80 25.84
C THR A 530 -6.51 -87.12 25.17
N ASN A 531 -5.77 -87.83 24.30
CA ASN A 531 -4.67 -87.27 23.52
C ASN A 531 -5.15 -86.17 22.55
N LEU A 532 -6.33 -86.31 21.94
CA LEU A 532 -6.93 -85.29 21.07
C LEU A 532 -7.29 -84.03 21.86
N LEU A 533 -7.93 -84.19 23.03
CA LEU A 533 -8.27 -83.07 23.93
C LEU A 533 -7.02 -82.33 24.42
N GLN A 534 -5.96 -83.05 24.81
CA GLN A 534 -4.68 -82.43 25.20
C GLN A 534 -4.02 -81.66 24.05
N ARG A 535 -4.13 -82.15 22.80
CA ARG A 535 -3.64 -81.42 21.61
C ARG A 535 -4.43 -80.13 21.39
N PHE A 536 -5.77 -80.20 21.39
CA PHE A 536 -6.60 -79.01 21.22
C PHE A 536 -6.40 -77.96 22.32
N GLU A 537 -6.32 -78.37 23.59
CA GLU A 537 -6.11 -77.42 24.69
C GLU A 537 -4.70 -76.81 24.64
N LYS A 538 -3.68 -77.57 24.21
CA LYS A 538 -2.34 -77.01 23.94
C LYS A 538 -2.36 -76.04 22.75
N GLU A 539 -2.97 -76.40 21.63
CA GLU A 539 -3.03 -75.56 20.43
C GLU A 539 -3.77 -74.24 20.68
N LYS A 540 -4.87 -74.30 21.44
CA LYS A 540 -5.58 -73.15 22.01
C LYS A 540 -4.69 -72.28 22.92
N GLN A 541 -3.89 -72.90 23.80
CA GLN A 541 -2.92 -72.19 24.64
C GLN A 541 -1.82 -71.51 23.80
N ASP A 542 -1.29 -72.19 22.78
CA ASP A 542 -0.27 -71.66 21.87
C ASP A 542 -0.82 -70.50 21.02
N ILE A 543 -2.08 -70.58 20.56
CA ILE A 543 -2.78 -69.48 19.89
C ILE A 543 -2.98 -68.28 20.83
N ALA A 544 -3.39 -68.52 22.08
CA ALA A 544 -3.54 -67.45 23.09
C ALA A 544 -2.20 -66.76 23.39
N ASN A 545 -1.13 -67.55 23.55
CA ASN A 545 0.24 -67.06 23.73
C ASN A 545 0.71 -66.22 22.53
N GLN A 546 0.45 -66.66 21.28
CA GLN A 546 0.75 -65.89 20.08
C GLN A 546 -0.03 -64.58 20.01
N TYR A 547 -1.31 -64.57 20.40
CA TYR A 547 -2.13 -63.36 20.44
C TYR A 547 -1.59 -62.34 21.46
N ILE A 548 -1.22 -62.79 22.67
CA ILE A 548 -0.60 -61.96 23.70
C ILE A 548 0.76 -61.42 23.21
N ALA A 549 1.62 -62.26 22.64
CA ALA A 549 2.92 -61.82 22.11
C ALA A 549 2.79 -60.81 20.95
N LYS A 550 1.71 -60.89 20.16
CA LYS A 550 1.39 -59.94 19.08
C LYS A 550 0.88 -58.60 19.64
N GLN A 551 -0.01 -58.64 20.63
CA GLN A 551 -0.48 -57.45 21.38
C GLN A 551 0.71 -56.71 22.03
N GLU A 552 1.59 -57.42 22.74
CA GLU A 552 2.75 -56.82 23.42
C GLU A 552 3.74 -56.22 22.40
N ASN A 553 3.97 -56.87 21.26
CA ASN A 553 4.77 -56.31 20.15
C ASN A 553 4.15 -55.03 19.55
N GLN A 554 2.82 -54.98 19.37
CA GLN A 554 2.14 -53.79 18.86
C GLN A 554 2.25 -52.62 19.85
N LYS A 555 2.06 -52.89 21.15
CA LYS A 555 2.24 -51.94 22.26
C LYS A 555 3.67 -51.42 22.37
N GLN A 556 4.68 -52.29 22.26
CA GLN A 556 6.09 -51.89 22.24
C GLN A 556 6.45 -51.04 21.01
N LYS A 557 5.93 -51.37 19.82
CA LYS A 557 6.10 -50.53 18.63
C LYS A 557 5.43 -49.15 18.79
N PHE A 558 4.24 -49.09 19.39
CA PHE A 558 3.53 -47.84 19.65
C PHE A 558 4.30 -46.94 20.63
N GLU A 559 4.77 -47.47 21.78
CA GLU A 559 5.57 -46.68 22.72
C GLU A 559 6.94 -46.30 22.16
N MET A 560 7.59 -47.15 21.36
CA MET A 560 8.83 -46.79 20.65
C MET A 560 8.61 -45.63 19.69
N GLU A 561 7.55 -45.67 18.88
CA GLU A 561 7.26 -44.61 17.91
C GLU A 561 6.86 -43.30 18.62
N LYS A 562 6.03 -43.39 19.66
CA LYS A 562 5.69 -42.29 20.57
C LYS A 562 6.93 -41.70 21.27
N SER A 563 7.95 -42.51 21.56
CA SER A 563 9.23 -42.03 22.09
C SER A 563 10.06 -41.28 21.03
N LYS A 564 10.16 -41.80 19.80
CA LYS A 564 10.83 -41.08 18.69
C LYS A 564 10.13 -39.77 18.37
N GLN A 565 8.80 -39.77 18.32
CA GLN A 565 7.99 -38.57 18.11
C GLN A 565 8.28 -37.53 19.19
N LYS A 566 8.38 -37.90 20.47
CA LYS A 566 8.83 -36.96 21.53
C LYS A 566 10.25 -36.46 21.30
N GLU A 567 11.18 -37.30 20.86
CA GLU A 567 12.57 -36.90 20.58
C GLU A 567 12.66 -35.92 19.40
N ILE A 568 11.81 -36.08 18.38
CA ILE A 568 11.69 -35.16 17.24
C ILE A 568 11.15 -33.80 17.70
N HIS A 569 9.97 -33.77 18.36
CA HIS A 569 9.39 -32.52 18.87
C HIS A 569 10.30 -31.80 19.88
N GLN A 570 11.11 -32.54 20.66
CA GLN A 570 12.11 -31.92 21.54
C GLN A 570 13.24 -31.24 20.74
N LYS A 571 13.77 -31.90 19.70
CA LYS A 571 14.81 -31.29 18.84
C LYS A 571 14.27 -30.09 18.06
N GLU A 572 13.03 -30.13 17.61
CA GLU A 572 12.34 -29.00 17.00
C GLU A 572 12.20 -27.84 17.99
N LEU A 573 11.74 -28.11 19.22
CA LEU A 573 11.64 -27.12 20.29
C LEU A 573 13.00 -26.51 20.68
N ASP A 574 14.04 -27.34 20.79
CA ASP A 574 15.41 -26.88 21.09
C ASP A 574 15.98 -26.01 19.96
N THR A 575 15.69 -26.36 18.70
CA THR A 575 16.08 -25.60 17.51
C THR A 575 15.35 -24.25 17.44
N LEU A 576 14.04 -24.23 17.68
CA LEU A 576 13.24 -23.00 17.76
C LEU A 576 13.70 -22.11 18.91
N GLN A 577 14.04 -22.67 20.08
CA GLN A 577 14.60 -21.91 21.20
C GLN A 577 16.00 -21.35 20.89
N HIS A 578 16.82 -22.05 20.11
CA HIS A 578 18.11 -21.51 19.68
C HIS A 578 17.92 -20.34 18.70
N THR A 579 17.08 -20.53 17.68
CA THR A 579 16.77 -19.51 16.66
C THR A 579 16.23 -18.23 17.31
N LEU A 580 15.25 -18.36 18.21
CA LEU A 580 14.66 -17.25 18.95
C LEU A 580 15.65 -16.52 19.89
N ARG A 581 16.73 -17.17 20.31
CA ARG A 581 17.83 -16.48 21.04
C ARG A 581 18.71 -15.70 20.07
N THR A 582 19.13 -16.32 18.96
CA THR A 582 19.97 -15.64 17.97
C THR A 582 19.27 -14.45 17.31
N GLU A 583 17.96 -14.54 17.05
CA GLU A 583 17.15 -13.42 16.54
C GLU A 583 17.06 -12.27 17.56
N LYS A 584 16.93 -12.58 18.85
CA LYS A 584 16.92 -11.57 19.93
C LYS A 584 18.28 -10.91 20.10
N GLU A 585 19.36 -11.68 20.06
CA GLU A 585 20.73 -11.17 20.13
C GLU A 585 21.02 -10.24 18.93
N GLN A 586 20.61 -10.63 17.71
CA GLN A 586 20.73 -9.80 16.51
C GLN A 586 19.86 -8.52 16.58
N HIS A 587 18.63 -8.62 17.07
CA HIS A 587 17.75 -7.47 17.26
C HIS A 587 18.28 -6.51 18.33
N GLU A 588 18.83 -7.03 19.44
CA GLU A 588 19.41 -6.21 20.50
C GLU A 588 20.69 -5.50 20.01
N GLU A 589 21.55 -6.20 19.26
CA GLU A 589 22.70 -5.57 18.61
C GLU A 589 22.28 -4.51 17.58
N ALA A 590 21.28 -4.78 16.73
CA ALA A 590 20.78 -3.81 15.75
C ALA A 590 20.23 -2.54 16.43
N MET A 591 19.49 -2.69 17.54
CA MET A 591 19.00 -1.57 18.33
C MET A 591 20.14 -0.78 18.98
N ASP A 592 21.20 -1.44 19.44
CA ASP A 592 22.38 -0.77 20.00
C ASP A 592 23.24 -0.07 18.94
N GLN A 593 23.33 -0.61 17.73
CA GLN A 593 23.91 0.09 16.58
C GLN A 593 23.08 1.32 16.20
N LEU A 594 21.74 1.23 16.21
CA LEU A 594 20.84 2.35 15.93
C LEU A 594 20.94 3.44 17.00
N ARG A 595 20.97 3.07 18.29
CA ARG A 595 21.24 3.99 19.41
C ARG A 595 22.57 4.74 19.24
N LYS A 596 23.65 4.04 18.85
CA LYS A 596 24.97 4.66 18.60
C LYS A 596 24.95 5.64 17.42
N ARG A 597 24.23 5.33 16.33
CA ARG A 597 24.05 6.25 15.20
C ARG A 597 23.25 7.50 15.57
N LEU A 598 22.18 7.34 16.36
CA LEU A 598 21.41 8.48 16.88
C LEU A 598 22.27 9.36 17.79
N LEU A 599 23.02 8.76 18.72
CA LEU A 599 23.90 9.50 19.62
C LEU A 599 24.96 10.31 18.85
N ALA A 600 25.68 9.68 17.93
CA ALA A 600 26.67 10.34 17.08
C ALA A 600 26.06 11.51 16.27
N LYS A 601 24.84 11.34 15.75
CA LYS A 601 24.13 12.42 15.03
C LYS A 601 23.72 13.57 15.97
N THR A 602 23.35 13.29 17.22
CA THR A 602 23.09 14.36 18.21
C THR A 602 24.37 15.06 18.66
N GLU A 603 25.49 14.33 18.78
CA GLU A 603 26.82 14.92 19.07
C GLU A 603 27.29 15.82 17.92
N GLU A 604 27.11 15.39 16.66
CA GLU A 604 27.38 16.20 15.47
C GLU A 604 26.51 17.46 15.41
N GLN A 605 25.20 17.34 15.68
CA GLN A 605 24.30 18.50 15.73
C GLN A 605 24.69 19.48 16.84
N VAL A 606 24.98 18.99 18.05
CA VAL A 606 25.43 19.84 19.17
C VAL A 606 26.77 20.51 18.87
N ALA A 607 27.70 19.83 18.19
CA ALA A 607 28.96 20.44 17.74
C ALA A 607 28.73 21.53 16.68
N ALA A 608 27.84 21.30 15.72
CA ALA A 608 27.48 22.29 14.70
C ALA A 608 26.77 23.52 15.30
N GLU A 609 25.84 23.32 16.24
CA GLU A 609 25.17 24.40 16.97
C GLU A 609 26.16 25.17 17.86
N THR A 610 27.06 24.48 18.56
CA THR A 610 28.11 25.11 19.38
C THR A 610 29.01 26.00 18.51
N LYS A 611 29.50 25.49 17.38
CA LYS A 611 30.29 26.29 16.44
C LYS A 611 29.50 27.49 15.90
N ALA A 612 28.22 27.32 15.56
CA ALA A 612 27.38 28.44 15.12
C ALA A 612 27.19 29.51 16.20
N TRP A 613 27.22 29.15 17.50
CA TRP A 613 27.26 30.10 18.61
C TRP A 613 28.62 30.78 18.76
N GLU A 614 29.73 30.05 18.60
CA GLU A 614 31.08 30.62 18.60
C GLU A 614 31.28 31.63 17.46
N ASP A 615 30.87 31.30 16.23
CA ASP A 615 30.92 32.18 15.06
C ASP A 615 30.06 33.45 15.27
N ARG A 616 28.87 33.31 15.86
CA ARG A 616 28.00 34.45 16.25
C ARG A 616 28.65 35.33 17.32
N LEU A 617 29.30 34.74 18.32
CA LEU A 617 29.98 35.47 19.39
C LEU A 617 31.20 36.23 18.85
N ALA A 618 31.99 35.61 17.97
CA ALA A 618 33.12 36.24 17.28
C ALA A 618 32.67 37.40 16.38
N ALA A 619 31.55 37.25 15.66
CA ALA A 619 30.93 38.34 14.89
C ALA A 619 30.43 39.49 15.80
N SER A 620 29.82 39.17 16.95
CA SER A 620 29.37 40.17 17.93
C SER A 620 30.54 40.97 18.50
N ALA A 621 31.60 40.29 18.98
CA ALA A 621 32.80 40.92 19.52
C ALA A 621 33.60 41.73 18.47
N SER A 622 33.38 41.46 17.18
CA SER A 622 33.98 42.25 16.09
C SER A 622 33.18 43.52 15.81
N ARG A 623 31.84 43.45 15.81
CA ARG A 623 30.96 44.65 15.77
C ARG A 623 31.16 45.55 16.99
N GLU A 624 31.38 44.97 18.16
CA GLU A 624 31.69 45.71 19.39
C GLU A 624 32.96 46.55 19.21
N ARG A 625 34.04 45.96 18.68
CA ARG A 625 35.26 46.67 18.30
C ARG A 625 35.05 47.74 17.22
N GLU A 626 34.17 47.50 16.24
CA GLU A 626 33.78 48.54 15.25
C GLU A 626 33.04 49.72 15.92
N TYR A 627 32.18 49.46 16.90
CA TYR A 627 31.52 50.52 17.68
C TYR A 627 32.51 51.26 18.57
N GLU A 628 33.42 50.58 19.25
CA GLU A 628 34.51 51.22 20.01
C GLU A 628 35.37 52.12 19.12
N GLN A 629 35.73 51.66 17.91
CA GLN A 629 36.47 52.47 16.93
C GLN A 629 35.68 53.69 16.45
N ARG A 630 34.38 53.55 16.19
CA ARG A 630 33.49 54.67 15.81
C ARG A 630 33.33 55.69 16.93
N ILE A 631 33.13 55.24 18.17
CA ILE A 631 33.11 56.11 19.36
C ILE A 631 34.46 56.81 19.52
N SER A 632 35.58 56.11 19.36
CA SER A 632 36.93 56.70 19.43
C SER A 632 37.12 57.79 18.37
N ALA A 633 36.71 57.52 17.13
CA ALA A 633 36.78 58.50 16.04
C ALA A 633 35.86 59.72 16.30
N MET A 634 34.65 59.49 16.83
CA MET A 634 33.72 60.56 17.19
C MET A 634 34.28 61.44 18.32
N ASN A 635 34.93 60.86 19.34
CA ASN A 635 35.60 61.61 20.39
C ASN A 635 36.71 62.50 19.83
N VAL A 636 37.54 61.98 18.90
CA VAL A 636 38.57 62.80 18.21
C VAL A 636 37.94 63.93 17.38
N GLN A 637 36.77 63.72 16.75
CA GLN A 637 36.05 64.81 16.09
C GLN A 637 35.52 65.84 17.10
N ILE A 638 34.96 65.40 18.22
CA ILE A 638 34.48 66.28 19.31
C ILE A 638 35.63 67.13 19.85
N ASP A 639 36.79 66.55 20.17
CA ASP A 639 37.97 67.28 20.64
C ASP A 639 38.47 68.30 19.62
N ASN A 640 38.50 67.95 18.33
CA ASN A 640 38.83 68.90 17.26
C ASN A 640 37.81 70.06 17.16
N THR A 641 36.52 69.80 17.36
CA THR A 641 35.51 70.88 17.42
C THR A 641 35.64 71.73 18.68
N ASN A 642 35.98 71.15 19.83
CA ASN A 642 36.24 71.87 21.08
C ASN A 642 37.47 72.78 20.97
N GLN A 643 38.55 72.32 20.33
CA GLN A 643 39.73 73.16 20.04
C GLN A 643 39.38 74.34 19.11
N LYS A 644 38.65 74.08 18.02
CA LYS A 644 38.15 75.15 17.12
C LYS A 644 37.25 76.14 17.83
N LEU A 645 36.39 75.67 18.74
CA LEU A 645 35.52 76.52 19.57
C LEU A 645 36.32 77.34 20.59
N SER A 646 37.41 76.81 21.15
CA SER A 646 38.33 77.56 22.02
C SER A 646 39.03 78.68 21.25
N LEU A 647 39.57 78.37 20.07
CA LEU A 647 40.18 79.37 19.17
C LEU A 647 39.19 80.47 18.77
N CYS A 648 37.94 80.13 18.45
CA CYS A 648 36.90 81.14 18.18
C CYS A 648 36.59 82.00 19.41
N LYS A 649 36.59 81.43 20.63
CA LYS A 649 36.38 82.20 21.87
C LYS A 649 37.56 83.12 22.18
N GLU A 650 38.79 82.69 21.93
CA GLU A 650 39.99 83.53 22.05
C GLU A 650 39.99 84.67 21.02
N GLN A 651 39.62 84.38 19.77
CA GLN A 651 39.46 85.40 18.72
C GLN A 651 38.34 86.40 19.05
N LEU A 652 37.20 85.95 19.60
CA LEU A 652 36.14 86.84 20.08
C LEU A 652 36.59 87.69 21.27
N SER A 653 37.29 87.10 22.26
CA SER A 653 37.84 87.84 23.40
C SER A 653 38.88 88.88 22.98
N TYR A 654 39.69 88.57 21.95
CA TYR A 654 40.61 89.52 21.33
C TYR A 654 39.88 90.62 20.55
N ALA A 655 38.81 90.28 19.83
CA ALA A 655 37.97 91.24 19.12
C ALA A 655 37.23 92.19 20.08
N ASP A 656 36.65 91.68 21.17
CA ASP A 656 36.05 92.48 22.25
C ASP A 656 37.08 93.39 22.93
N SER A 657 38.30 92.89 23.17
CA SER A 657 39.40 93.69 23.73
C SER A 657 39.81 94.80 22.76
N ARG A 658 39.90 94.49 21.46
CA ARG A 658 40.20 95.49 20.41
C ARG A 658 39.05 96.49 20.24
N ALA A 659 37.80 96.07 20.37
CA ALA A 659 36.63 96.92 20.33
C ALA A 659 36.59 97.87 21.52
N LYS A 660 36.90 97.40 22.74
CA LYS A 660 37.06 98.25 23.93
C LYS A 660 38.21 99.24 23.77
N ASN A 661 39.38 98.81 23.30
CA ASN A 661 40.49 99.73 23.04
C ASN A 661 40.10 100.79 21.99
N ALA A 662 39.37 100.40 20.94
CA ALA A 662 38.85 101.33 19.95
C ALA A 662 37.74 102.26 20.51
N GLU A 663 36.93 101.80 21.46
CA GLU A 663 35.93 102.62 22.17
C GLU A 663 36.59 103.60 23.14
N GLU A 664 37.65 103.18 23.85
CA GLU A 664 38.50 104.05 24.67
C GLU A 664 39.27 105.07 23.81
N GLU A 665 39.83 104.66 22.67
CA GLU A 665 40.42 105.57 21.68
C GLU A 665 39.37 106.52 21.07
N LEU A 666 38.15 106.06 20.76
CA LEU A 666 37.07 106.92 20.28
C LEU A 666 36.60 107.89 21.36
N GLN A 667 36.55 107.49 22.63
CA GLN A 667 36.21 108.38 23.73
C GLN A 667 37.34 109.37 24.02
N GLN A 668 38.60 108.96 23.91
CA GLN A 668 39.77 109.83 24.00
C GLN A 668 39.79 110.82 22.83
N ASN A 669 39.58 110.35 21.60
CA ASN A 669 39.42 111.19 20.40
C ASN A 669 38.20 112.11 20.50
N ARG A 670 37.10 111.70 21.13
CA ARG A 670 35.94 112.55 21.41
C ARG A 670 36.27 113.65 22.42
N ASN A 671 37.06 113.36 23.45
CA ASN A 671 37.58 114.35 24.38
C ASN A 671 38.58 115.30 23.69
N THR A 672 39.47 114.77 22.84
CA THR A 672 40.38 115.57 22.00
C THR A 672 39.60 116.43 21.00
N ILE A 673 38.50 115.93 20.41
CA ILE A 673 37.61 116.69 19.54
C ILE A 673 36.85 117.76 20.33
N LEU A 674 36.48 117.52 21.59
CA LEU A 674 35.90 118.53 22.48
C LEU A 674 36.91 119.63 22.82
N GLU A 675 38.18 119.28 23.05
CA GLU A 675 39.25 120.28 23.28
C GLU A 675 39.59 121.03 21.99
N MET A 676 39.72 120.32 20.87
CA MET A 676 39.85 120.89 19.53
C MET A 676 38.62 121.71 19.12
N GLN A 677 37.42 121.45 19.64
CA GLN A 677 36.24 122.30 19.39
C GLN A 677 36.36 123.63 20.16
N LYS A 678 36.83 123.62 21.41
CA LYS A 678 37.20 124.86 22.13
C LYS A 678 38.34 125.61 21.41
N GLU A 679 39.28 124.88 20.82
CA GLU A 679 40.34 125.50 20.00
C GLU A 679 39.84 125.95 18.62
N ILE A 680 38.85 125.30 18.01
CA ILE A 680 38.23 125.72 16.75
C ILE A 680 37.31 126.93 16.96
N GLU A 681 36.70 127.12 18.13
CA GLU A 681 36.10 128.42 18.49
C GLU A 681 37.16 129.54 18.60
N LYS A 682 38.39 129.17 18.97
CA LYS A 682 39.58 130.06 19.01
C LYS A 682 40.17 130.33 17.61
N TYR A 683 40.19 129.31 16.75
CA TYR A 683 40.77 129.31 15.40
C TYR A 683 39.75 129.55 14.28
N LYS A 684 38.49 129.86 14.59
CA LYS A 684 37.54 130.52 13.67
C LYS A 684 37.90 132.00 13.37
N ARG A 685 39.19 132.34 13.47
CA ARG A 685 39.85 133.42 12.72
C ARG A 685 40.89 132.78 11.80
N ASN A 686 40.65 132.92 10.50
CA ASN A 686 41.51 132.47 9.39
C ASN A 686 41.45 130.93 9.18
N GLY A 687 41.47 130.47 7.93
CA GLY A 687 41.50 129.04 7.58
C GLY A 687 42.14 128.82 6.20
N ALA A 688 42.33 127.56 5.80
CA ALA A 688 42.48 127.09 4.41
C ALA A 688 42.85 125.57 4.34
N ASP A 689 42.24 124.88 3.38
CA ASP A 689 42.76 123.89 2.41
C ASP A 689 43.46 122.56 2.79
N PHE A 690 42.74 121.48 2.46
CA PHE A 690 43.08 120.34 1.55
C PHE A 690 44.35 119.46 1.64
N GLY A 691 44.12 118.14 1.48
CA GLY A 691 44.99 117.17 0.78
C GLY A 691 45.61 116.07 1.66
N THR A 692 45.93 114.86 1.17
CA THR A 692 45.59 114.14 -0.09
C THR A 692 45.88 112.62 0.10
N PRO A 693 45.35 111.68 -0.71
CA PRO A 693 45.32 110.26 -0.37
C PRO A 693 46.40 109.38 -1.03
N ASP A 694 47.08 108.51 -0.27
CA ASP A 694 48.16 107.63 -0.79
C ASP A 694 48.16 106.18 -0.23
N GLU A 695 47.34 105.85 0.78
CA GLU A 695 47.40 104.55 1.47
C GLU A 695 46.56 103.42 0.82
N VAL A 696 45.64 103.75 -0.09
CA VAL A 696 44.61 102.82 -0.63
C VAL A 696 45.16 101.84 -1.68
N LEU A 697 46.41 101.98 -2.12
CA LEU A 697 46.99 101.20 -3.21
C LEU A 697 47.74 99.92 -2.78
N THR A 698 47.96 99.71 -1.48
CA THR A 698 48.76 98.58 -0.98
C THR A 698 47.92 97.29 -0.83
N ASP A 699 46.80 97.36 -0.11
CA ASP A 699 46.01 96.19 0.30
C ASP A 699 45.46 95.37 -0.90
N PHE A 700 45.08 96.05 -1.98
CA PHE A 700 44.53 95.42 -3.19
C PHE A 700 45.52 94.48 -3.91
N ALA A 701 46.81 94.52 -3.58
CA ALA A 701 47.82 93.62 -4.14
C ALA A 701 47.82 92.23 -3.46
N GLU A 702 47.65 92.18 -2.13
CA GLU A 702 47.85 90.94 -1.35
C GLU A 702 46.62 90.04 -1.36
N THR A 703 45.41 90.58 -1.17
CA THR A 703 44.15 89.82 -1.28
C THR A 703 43.98 89.18 -2.66
N ARG A 704 44.55 89.82 -3.70
CA ARG A 704 44.56 89.34 -5.09
C ARG A 704 45.66 88.31 -5.37
N LYS A 705 46.52 88.00 -4.38
CA LYS A 705 47.53 86.94 -4.42
C LYS A 705 46.98 85.67 -3.74
N GLU A 706 46.38 85.82 -2.56
CA GLU A 706 45.72 84.72 -1.84
C GLU A 706 44.56 84.10 -2.64
N ASN A 707 43.71 84.93 -3.24
CA ASN A 707 42.64 84.46 -4.15
C ASN A 707 43.14 83.72 -5.41
N ARG A 708 44.45 83.76 -5.71
CA ARG A 708 45.10 82.98 -6.78
C ARG A 708 45.87 81.75 -6.26
N MET A 709 46.00 81.60 -4.94
CA MET A 709 46.49 80.38 -4.28
C MET A 709 45.31 79.43 -4.06
N LEU A 710 44.26 79.90 -3.37
CA LEU A 710 43.05 79.13 -3.07
C LEU A 710 42.35 78.58 -4.33
N LYS A 711 42.35 79.35 -5.43
CA LYS A 711 41.80 78.89 -6.72
C LYS A 711 42.62 77.81 -7.43
N ARG A 712 43.87 77.55 -7.03
CA ARG A 712 44.64 76.39 -7.50
C ARG A 712 44.38 75.20 -6.59
N GLU A 713 44.47 75.40 -5.29
CA GLU A 713 44.24 74.38 -4.27
C GLU A 713 42.85 73.71 -4.41
N ILE A 714 41.80 74.50 -4.74
CA ILE A 714 40.47 73.96 -5.07
C ILE A 714 40.47 73.13 -6.37
N GLU A 715 41.23 73.53 -7.40
CA GLU A 715 41.27 72.82 -8.69
C GLU A 715 42.13 71.54 -8.61
N ASP A 716 43.23 71.57 -7.86
CA ASP A 716 44.08 70.41 -7.58
C ASP A 716 43.29 69.34 -6.80
N ILE A 717 42.55 69.74 -5.75
CA ILE A 717 41.61 68.88 -5.02
C ILE A 717 40.50 68.35 -5.95
N ARG A 718 40.01 69.18 -6.88
CA ARG A 718 38.98 68.74 -7.85
C ARG A 718 39.52 67.64 -8.76
N MET A 719 40.70 67.82 -9.34
CA MET A 719 41.34 66.81 -10.20
C MET A 719 41.66 65.52 -9.44
N GLU A 720 42.07 65.59 -8.17
CA GLU A 720 42.33 64.41 -7.35
C GLU A 720 41.03 63.61 -7.09
N ASN A 721 39.92 64.28 -6.78
CA ASN A 721 38.61 63.62 -6.66
C ASN A 721 38.14 63.02 -7.99
N GLU A 722 38.30 63.75 -9.10
CA GLU A 722 37.93 63.29 -10.45
C GLU A 722 38.76 62.05 -10.86
N ALA A 723 40.04 61.97 -10.47
CA ALA A 723 40.86 60.77 -10.65
C ALA A 723 40.42 59.58 -9.78
N ILE A 724 40.03 59.83 -8.52
CA ILE A 724 39.51 58.79 -7.62
C ILE A 724 38.17 58.24 -8.12
N GLU A 725 37.26 59.10 -8.58
CA GLU A 725 35.95 58.70 -9.10
C GLU A 725 36.08 57.84 -10.36
N ASN A 726 36.94 58.24 -11.31
CA ASN A 726 37.25 57.42 -12.50
C ASN A 726 37.88 56.06 -12.11
N SER A 727 38.82 56.04 -11.15
CA SER A 727 39.42 54.77 -10.68
C SER A 727 38.41 53.86 -9.96
N LEU A 728 37.39 54.41 -9.33
CA LEU A 728 36.32 53.65 -8.68
C LEU A 728 35.34 53.08 -9.73
N LEU A 729 35.03 53.87 -10.76
CA LEU A 729 34.22 53.43 -11.90
C LEU A 729 34.87 52.27 -12.67
N GLU A 730 36.19 52.31 -12.92
CA GLU A 730 36.91 51.17 -13.53
C GLU A 730 36.84 49.89 -12.67
N GLN A 731 36.92 50.00 -11.34
CA GLN A 731 36.75 48.82 -10.46
C GLN A 731 35.32 48.27 -10.49
N ILE A 732 34.31 49.14 -10.48
CA ILE A 732 32.89 48.73 -10.54
C ILE A 732 32.59 48.07 -11.89
N GLN A 733 33.05 48.66 -12.99
CA GLN A 733 32.94 48.11 -14.35
C GLN A 733 33.55 46.70 -14.42
N LYS A 734 34.78 46.54 -13.94
CA LYS A 734 35.48 45.26 -13.95
C LYS A 734 34.79 44.19 -13.09
N LEU A 735 34.32 44.54 -11.90
CA LEU A 735 33.55 43.62 -11.04
C LEU A 735 32.21 43.20 -11.68
N HIS A 736 31.60 44.07 -12.48
CA HIS A 736 30.40 43.73 -13.25
C HIS A 736 30.70 42.72 -14.37
N GLU A 737 31.77 42.94 -15.12
CA GLU A 737 32.25 42.04 -16.19
C GLU A 737 32.67 40.67 -15.64
N GLU A 738 33.43 40.63 -14.53
CA GLU A 738 33.80 39.39 -13.84
C GLU A 738 32.56 38.63 -13.34
N ARG A 739 31.53 39.33 -12.85
CA ARG A 739 30.25 38.73 -12.44
C ARG A 739 29.43 38.19 -13.61
N GLN A 740 29.39 38.88 -14.75
CA GLN A 740 28.70 38.42 -15.96
C GLN A 740 29.38 37.17 -16.52
N ALA A 741 30.71 37.15 -16.64
CA ALA A 741 31.45 35.97 -17.09
C ALA A 741 31.27 34.75 -16.16
N ALA A 742 31.16 34.97 -14.84
CA ALA A 742 30.86 33.91 -13.89
C ALA A 742 29.44 33.33 -14.06
N GLU A 743 28.44 34.19 -14.32
CA GLU A 743 27.05 33.77 -14.53
C GLU A 743 26.84 33.08 -15.89
N GLU A 744 27.45 33.57 -16.97
CA GLU A 744 27.46 32.90 -18.27
C GLU A 744 28.09 31.51 -18.17
N LYS A 745 29.20 31.37 -17.43
CA LYS A 745 29.84 30.09 -17.15
C LYS A 745 28.94 29.16 -16.32
N ARG A 746 28.21 29.70 -15.34
CA ARG A 746 27.24 28.92 -14.54
C ARG A 746 26.11 28.37 -15.41
N ILE A 747 25.53 29.22 -16.28
CA ILE A 747 24.47 28.84 -17.23
C ILE A 747 24.99 27.81 -18.24
N ALA A 748 26.23 27.94 -18.72
CA ALA A 748 26.85 26.97 -19.62
C ALA A 748 27.09 25.60 -18.95
N GLU A 749 27.54 25.57 -17.69
CA GLU A 749 27.72 24.33 -16.92
C GLU A 749 26.39 23.65 -16.56
N GLU A 750 25.35 24.44 -16.28
CA GLU A 750 23.99 23.96 -16.02
C GLU A 750 23.38 23.33 -17.30
N LYS A 751 23.48 24.02 -18.43
CA LYS A 751 23.04 23.54 -19.75
C LYS A 751 23.84 22.34 -20.28
N ALA A 752 25.07 22.16 -19.83
CA ALA A 752 25.87 20.96 -20.15
C ALA A 752 25.40 19.69 -19.41
N ARG A 753 24.72 19.84 -18.25
CA ARG A 753 24.22 18.72 -17.43
C ARG A 753 22.78 18.32 -17.75
N GLU A 754 22.02 19.19 -18.40
CA GLU A 754 20.63 18.96 -18.80
C GLU A 754 20.42 17.60 -19.52
N PRO A 755 21.23 17.18 -20.50
CA PRO A 755 21.03 15.89 -21.18
C PRO A 755 21.26 14.66 -20.29
N GLU A 756 22.20 14.73 -19.34
CA GLU A 756 22.47 13.64 -18.39
C GLU A 756 21.33 13.51 -17.37
N ALA A 757 20.76 14.63 -16.93
CA ALA A 757 19.61 14.64 -16.03
C ALA A 757 18.34 14.08 -16.69
N VAL A 758 18.09 14.41 -17.96
CA VAL A 758 16.97 13.83 -18.73
C VAL A 758 17.20 12.32 -18.97
N ALA A 759 18.42 11.90 -19.30
CA ALA A 759 18.75 10.49 -19.46
C ALA A 759 18.48 9.66 -18.19
N GLN A 760 18.78 10.21 -17.01
CA GLN A 760 18.48 9.55 -15.72
C GLN A 760 16.98 9.44 -15.45
N ARG A 761 16.17 10.44 -15.83
CA ARG A 761 14.69 10.35 -15.73
C ARG A 761 14.14 9.23 -16.62
N TYR A 762 14.58 9.14 -17.87
CA TYR A 762 14.16 8.08 -18.80
C TYR A 762 14.54 6.67 -18.34
N VAL A 763 15.67 6.52 -17.63
CA VAL A 763 16.03 5.25 -16.97
C VAL A 763 15.02 4.92 -15.86
N GLN A 764 14.69 5.86 -14.97
CA GLN A 764 13.75 5.63 -13.85
C GLN A 764 12.32 5.32 -14.32
N GLU A 765 11.82 6.09 -15.29
CA GLU A 765 10.47 5.99 -15.85
C GLU A 765 10.24 4.62 -16.53
N LEU A 766 11.18 4.19 -17.38
CA LEU A 766 11.08 2.87 -18.01
C LEU A 766 11.46 1.71 -17.07
N GLN A 767 12.25 1.96 -16.02
CA GLN A 767 12.50 0.97 -14.96
C GLN A 767 11.22 0.66 -14.15
N THR A 768 10.36 1.65 -13.88
CA THR A 768 9.02 1.39 -13.30
C THR A 768 8.13 0.59 -14.25
N SER A 769 8.31 0.74 -15.58
CA SER A 769 7.72 -0.13 -16.61
C SER A 769 8.41 -1.50 -16.81
N GLY A 770 9.27 -1.91 -15.87
CA GLY A 770 9.98 -3.19 -15.91
C GLY A 770 11.01 -3.32 -17.05
N ILE A 771 11.53 -2.20 -17.56
CA ILE A 771 12.57 -2.15 -18.58
C ILE A 771 13.89 -1.74 -17.93
N VAL A 772 14.86 -2.66 -17.86
CA VAL A 772 16.19 -2.32 -17.33
C VAL A 772 17.01 -1.63 -18.42
N LEU A 773 17.40 -0.39 -18.15
CA LEU A 773 18.16 0.47 -19.06
C LEU A 773 19.39 1.06 -18.34
N THR A 774 20.38 1.45 -19.12
CA THR A 774 21.60 2.14 -18.68
C THR A 774 21.85 3.38 -19.56
N ALA A 775 22.16 4.51 -18.93
CA ALA A 775 22.64 5.68 -19.65
C ALA A 775 24.11 5.50 -20.06
N GLU A 776 24.42 5.82 -21.31
CA GLU A 776 25.76 5.82 -21.89
C GLU A 776 25.97 7.15 -22.62
N SER A 777 27.08 7.83 -22.36
CA SER A 777 27.53 9.01 -23.12
C SER A 777 28.66 8.64 -24.07
N ASP A 778 28.61 9.16 -25.29
CA ASP A 778 29.66 9.04 -26.31
C ASP A 778 29.90 10.38 -27.03
N ASP A 779 30.89 10.42 -27.92
CA ASP A 779 31.29 11.64 -28.66
C ASP A 779 30.16 12.26 -29.53
N THR A 780 29.03 11.57 -29.70
CA THR A 780 27.89 12.02 -30.51
C THR A 780 26.66 12.42 -29.70
N GLY A 781 26.53 11.96 -28.44
CA GLY A 781 25.41 12.33 -27.57
C GLY A 781 25.28 11.49 -26.30
N VAL A 782 24.19 11.71 -25.57
CA VAL A 782 23.76 10.87 -24.44
C VAL A 782 22.65 9.95 -24.92
N PHE A 783 22.81 8.65 -24.68
CA PHE A 783 21.89 7.61 -25.10
C PHE A 783 21.49 6.73 -23.92
N VAL A 784 20.24 6.25 -23.90
CA VAL A 784 19.77 5.29 -22.89
C VAL A 784 19.49 3.95 -23.57
N LYS A 785 20.21 2.89 -23.17
CA LYS A 785 20.23 1.59 -23.86
C LYS A 785 19.82 0.47 -22.93
N GLY A 786 19.18 -0.58 -23.46
CA GLY A 786 18.83 -1.77 -22.68
C GLY A 786 17.99 -2.78 -23.44
N LYS A 787 17.35 -3.72 -22.74
CA LYS A 787 16.68 -4.89 -23.37
C LYS A 787 15.43 -5.36 -22.61
N LYS A 788 14.40 -5.78 -23.36
CA LYS A 788 13.18 -6.43 -22.86
C LYS A 788 12.67 -7.42 -23.90
N GLU A 789 12.32 -8.64 -23.50
CA GLU A 789 11.61 -9.64 -24.34
C GLU A 789 12.18 -9.84 -25.77
N ASN A 790 13.48 -10.18 -25.86
CA ASN A 790 14.23 -10.33 -27.12
C ASN A 790 14.30 -9.08 -28.01
N CYS A 791 13.88 -7.92 -27.49
CA CYS A 791 14.05 -6.62 -28.10
C CYS A 791 15.21 -5.85 -27.43
N SER A 792 15.98 -5.11 -28.22
CA SER A 792 16.97 -4.14 -27.75
C SER A 792 16.44 -2.73 -27.98
N ILE A 793 16.56 -1.88 -26.97
CA ILE A 793 16.05 -0.50 -26.92
C ILE A 793 17.26 0.44 -26.86
N CYS A 794 17.23 1.52 -27.63
CA CYS A 794 18.22 2.59 -27.61
C CYS A 794 17.51 3.93 -27.82
N ILE A 795 17.58 4.83 -26.85
CA ILE A 795 16.91 6.13 -26.84
C ILE A 795 17.97 7.21 -27.06
N ASP A 796 17.75 8.07 -28.05
CA ASP A 796 18.49 9.30 -28.28
C ASP A 796 17.82 10.43 -27.48
N VAL A 797 18.50 10.87 -26.42
CA VAL A 797 18.00 11.85 -25.44
C VAL A 797 17.98 13.28 -26.02
N LYS A 798 18.75 13.53 -27.08
CA LYS A 798 18.86 14.86 -27.71
C LYS A 798 17.73 15.11 -28.73
N HIS A 799 17.25 14.06 -29.38
CA HIS A 799 16.27 14.16 -30.46
C HIS A 799 14.88 13.59 -30.12
N ASN A 800 14.66 13.13 -28.88
CA ASN A 800 13.44 12.44 -28.43
C ASN A 800 13.01 11.31 -29.38
N VAL A 801 13.98 10.48 -29.77
CA VAL A 801 13.76 9.33 -30.66
C VAL A 801 14.25 8.06 -29.98
N PHE A 802 13.44 7.00 -30.00
CA PHE A 802 13.92 5.67 -29.67
C PHE A 802 14.02 4.76 -30.90
N LEU A 803 14.96 3.83 -30.81
CA LEU A 803 15.22 2.76 -31.76
C LEU A 803 14.99 1.43 -31.06
N LEU A 804 14.05 0.63 -31.56
CA LEU A 804 13.65 -0.64 -30.98
C LEU A 804 13.87 -1.76 -31.98
N LYS A 805 14.73 -2.72 -31.63
CA LYS A 805 15.21 -3.80 -32.51
C LYS A 805 14.77 -5.17 -32.00
N LYS A 806 14.11 -5.98 -32.83
CA LYS A 806 13.76 -7.38 -32.53
C LYS A 806 14.33 -8.34 -33.58
N SER A 807 15.05 -9.37 -33.12
CA SER A 807 15.51 -10.46 -33.99
C SER A 807 14.35 -11.34 -34.45
N VAL A 808 14.28 -11.65 -35.75
CA VAL A 808 13.22 -12.46 -36.37
C VAL A 808 13.78 -13.45 -37.38
N SER A 809 13.12 -14.61 -37.51
CA SER A 809 13.56 -15.68 -38.42
C SER A 809 13.15 -15.46 -39.88
N ARG A 810 12.04 -14.74 -40.14
CA ARG A 810 11.51 -14.52 -41.50
C ARG A 810 10.97 -13.10 -41.74
N GLY A 811 11.71 -12.07 -41.31
CA GLY A 811 11.28 -10.67 -41.36
C GLY A 811 10.73 -10.16 -42.71
N VAL A 812 11.24 -10.66 -43.85
CA VAL A 812 10.73 -10.33 -45.20
C VAL A 812 9.22 -10.59 -45.36
N LYS A 813 8.65 -11.59 -44.65
CA LYS A 813 7.21 -11.89 -44.67
C LYS A 813 6.35 -10.72 -44.17
N TYR A 814 6.90 -9.86 -43.32
CA TYR A 814 6.18 -8.77 -42.67
C TYR A 814 6.34 -7.43 -43.42
N MET A 815 7.00 -7.40 -44.59
CA MET A 815 7.25 -6.19 -45.37
C MET A 815 5.99 -5.48 -45.91
N GLU A 816 4.86 -6.16 -46.01
CA GLU A 816 3.57 -5.50 -46.35
C GLU A 816 2.97 -4.85 -45.10
N GLN A 817 2.95 -5.57 -43.98
CA GLN A 817 2.54 -5.04 -42.67
C GLN A 817 3.37 -3.83 -42.21
N PHE A 818 4.68 -3.80 -42.52
CA PHE A 818 5.51 -2.62 -42.23
C PHE A 818 5.17 -1.41 -43.11
N LYS A 819 4.63 -1.59 -44.33
CA LYS A 819 4.15 -0.48 -45.15
C LYS A 819 2.83 0.07 -44.63
N GLU A 820 1.96 -0.80 -44.11
CA GLU A 820 0.72 -0.41 -43.45
C GLU A 820 1.05 0.42 -42.20
N TRP A 821 1.87 -0.09 -41.28
CA TRP A 821 2.28 0.65 -40.08
C TRP A 821 3.01 1.98 -40.37
N ASN A 822 3.87 2.03 -41.40
CA ASN A 822 4.54 3.27 -41.82
C ASN A 822 3.60 4.29 -42.50
N ALA A 823 2.35 3.92 -42.78
CA ALA A 823 1.32 4.82 -43.30
C ALA A 823 0.31 5.26 -42.22
N GLU A 824 0.36 4.67 -41.01
CA GLU A 824 -0.50 5.00 -39.87
C GLU A 824 0.04 6.16 -39.03
N ASP A 825 1.36 6.27 -38.86
CA ASP A 825 2.01 7.20 -37.91
C ASP A 825 3.31 7.74 -38.52
N LEU A 826 3.32 9.00 -38.99
CA LEU A 826 4.49 9.62 -39.62
C LEU A 826 5.69 9.82 -38.68
N THR A 827 5.48 9.70 -37.36
CA THR A 827 6.56 9.75 -36.36
C THR A 827 7.22 8.38 -36.16
N GLU A 828 6.65 7.31 -36.74
CA GLU A 828 7.01 5.91 -36.53
C GLU A 828 7.48 5.23 -37.84
N ALA A 829 8.69 4.67 -37.84
CA ALA A 829 9.30 4.07 -39.04
C ALA A 829 9.81 2.65 -38.78
N TYR A 830 9.06 1.66 -39.27
CA TYR A 830 9.44 0.25 -39.33
C TYR A 830 10.28 -0.07 -40.56
N SER A 831 11.32 -0.86 -40.33
CA SER A 831 12.23 -1.38 -41.36
C SER A 831 12.74 -2.77 -40.98
N PHE A 832 13.34 -3.49 -41.94
CA PHE A 832 13.93 -4.79 -41.70
C PHE A 832 15.33 -4.88 -42.33
N ASP A 833 16.36 -5.07 -41.50
CA ASP A 833 17.73 -5.29 -41.93
C ASP A 833 18.18 -6.72 -41.60
N LYS A 834 18.39 -7.54 -42.64
CA LYS A 834 18.93 -8.93 -42.64
C LYS A 834 18.19 -9.96 -41.78
N ARG A 835 18.08 -9.73 -40.47
CA ARG A 835 17.46 -10.57 -39.42
C ARG A 835 16.83 -9.77 -38.28
N GLU A 836 16.92 -8.43 -38.29
CA GLU A 836 16.33 -7.56 -37.27
C GLU A 836 15.20 -6.73 -37.88
N VAL A 837 14.03 -6.72 -37.23
CA VAL A 837 13.02 -5.66 -37.43
C VAL A 837 13.44 -4.49 -36.56
N VAL A 838 13.43 -3.30 -37.13
CA VAL A 838 13.87 -2.06 -36.48
C VAL A 838 12.75 -1.04 -36.60
N CYS A 839 12.17 -0.66 -35.48
CA CYS A 839 11.32 0.53 -35.36
C CYS A 839 12.21 1.71 -34.94
N LYS A 840 12.03 2.86 -35.58
CA LYS A 840 12.53 4.17 -35.13
C LYS A 840 11.30 5.04 -34.90
N LYS A 841 11.05 5.52 -33.68
CA LYS A 841 9.92 6.40 -33.38
C LYS A 841 10.38 7.65 -32.63
N ALA A 842 9.90 8.82 -33.05
CA ALA A 842 9.93 10.02 -32.22
C ALA A 842 8.79 9.92 -31.20
N PHE A 843 9.09 10.12 -29.91
CA PHE A 843 8.16 9.85 -28.81
C PHE A 843 7.70 11.13 -28.13
N SER A 844 6.43 11.15 -27.72
CA SER A 844 5.83 12.20 -26.89
C SER A 844 5.72 11.73 -25.45
N ASP A 845 5.22 10.51 -25.24
CA ASP A 845 5.28 9.76 -23.99
C ASP A 845 6.19 8.55 -24.22
N LEU A 846 7.34 8.53 -23.53
CA LEU A 846 8.36 7.50 -23.69
C LEU A 846 7.84 6.12 -23.25
N THR A 847 7.11 6.06 -22.13
CA THR A 847 6.55 4.83 -21.58
C THR A 847 5.44 4.27 -22.46
N LEU A 848 4.50 5.10 -22.90
CA LEU A 848 3.39 4.69 -23.77
C LEU A 848 3.91 4.19 -25.12
N ASP A 849 4.76 4.98 -25.79
CA ASP A 849 5.22 4.66 -27.14
C ASP A 849 6.17 3.44 -27.18
N VAL A 850 7.08 3.29 -26.20
CA VAL A 850 7.93 2.08 -26.13
C VAL A 850 7.08 0.82 -25.91
N ASN A 851 6.05 0.88 -25.06
CA ASN A 851 5.15 -0.25 -24.86
C ASN A 851 4.20 -0.49 -26.05
N LYS A 852 3.77 0.55 -26.78
CA LYS A 852 3.04 0.46 -28.06
C LYS A 852 3.84 -0.33 -29.11
N VAL A 853 5.12 0.00 -29.28
CA VAL A 853 6.03 -0.71 -30.21
C VAL A 853 6.32 -2.14 -29.74
N LEU A 854 6.55 -2.37 -28.45
CA LEU A 854 6.75 -3.74 -27.92
C LEU A 854 5.52 -4.63 -28.20
N ARG A 855 4.29 -4.11 -28.03
CA ARG A 855 3.05 -4.82 -28.38
C ARG A 855 2.95 -5.12 -29.87
N ARG A 856 3.29 -4.16 -30.77
CA ARG A 856 3.38 -4.39 -32.22
C ARG A 856 4.43 -5.46 -32.57
N PHE A 857 5.53 -5.52 -31.82
CA PHE A 857 6.60 -6.49 -32.02
C PHE A 857 6.31 -7.90 -31.49
N LEU A 858 5.46 -8.09 -30.48
CA LEU A 858 5.13 -9.42 -29.91
C LEU A 858 4.86 -10.53 -30.97
N PRO A 859 3.95 -10.37 -31.96
CA PRO A 859 3.60 -11.41 -32.93
C PRO A 859 4.69 -11.75 -33.97
N LEU A 860 5.77 -10.97 -34.04
CA LEU A 860 6.86 -11.16 -35.01
C LEU A 860 7.79 -12.33 -34.60
N LYS A 861 8.13 -13.21 -35.55
CA LYS A 861 8.87 -14.48 -35.35
C LYS A 861 9.94 -14.73 -36.41
#